data_AF-A0A199V9U1-F1
#
_entry.id   AF-A0A199V9U1-F1
#
_cell.length_a   1.000
_cell.length_b   1.000
_cell.length_c   1.000
_cell.angle_alpha   90.00
_cell.angle_beta   90.00
_cell.angle_gamma   90.00
#
_symmetry.space_group_name_H-M   'P 1'
#
loop_
_entity.id
_entity.type
_entity.pdbx_description
1 polymer ?
#
loop_
_entity_poly.entity_id
_entity_poly.type
_entity_poly.pdbx_seq_one_letter_code
_entity_poly.pdbx_strand_id
1 'polypeptide(L)'
;MKSTNIAVSSRQISNSKPLLSSSNLHHFKQLHAKLLRTGEIEETLTLGKLVADVATSHPSNLRYAHSLFSRTPAPLRNAFMYNSMIRGSAESPDPDESVSFYKSMLRDGFRPNNYTYPFLLKACSRIPEHPHLGCSLHASVVHRGFEGKDPFIQTSLVSFYASIVDMDSARKVFDRSPKRDVTVWNALIKGYIMCSRHADAARAFRVMSVPGDEITMLSVASALANLGALEMGRWVHAYIDRNQMNMTVSLATALINMYAKCGEIESARYLFDRMPGKDVRMWSIMISGFAINGLAKEALDLFSQMKSAGFKPDSVTLTGVLSACSHAGMVQEGLRLLDRMAADYLIEPTIEHYGCVVDLLGRAGQLEEALALINRISLSADVALWGALLVACRVHKNLEMGEMVAKEMLKLDPVNAGARVFLSNVYAASGKWGLVEDVRKGMKEQMIYKPPGSSSIELDGTVHEFLSGDRSHSHSDQIYKMLDEICNIVRSRGHKSTTKEVTFDIDEEDKEACVSQHSEKLAVAFGLINTRKGAVLRIVKNLRICEDCHSVMKLVSEGLLVRKSLVMGEFGSSICSLIIRAIAFKLHQAPEQMSKENDEKLHDLLARRYNMLHQMEMVINMTTSVRMICCLFDFGELWGGASVTGFGNLEVSVLLNITYS
;
A
#
# COMPACT_ATOMS: atom_id res chain seq x y z
N MET A 1 -39.39 -20.80 -52.44
CA MET A 1 -39.21 -20.42 -53.86
C MET A 1 -39.51 -18.93 -54.01
N LYS A 2 -38.70 -18.25 -54.85
CA LYS A 2 -38.62 -16.78 -55.11
C LYS A 2 -37.95 -15.98 -53.98
N SER A 3 -36.65 -15.67 -54.05
CA SER A 3 -35.95 -14.68 -54.90
C SER A 3 -36.33 -13.24 -54.60
N THR A 4 -35.64 -12.64 -53.63
CA THR A 4 -35.45 -11.18 -53.55
C THR A 4 -33.95 -10.91 -53.48
N ASN A 5 -33.38 -10.62 -54.65
CA ASN A 5 -32.10 -9.95 -54.81
C ASN A 5 -32.16 -8.61 -54.07
N ILE A 6 -31.36 -8.46 -53.01
CA ILE A 6 -30.89 -7.15 -52.60
C ILE A 6 -29.40 -7.14 -52.94
N ALA A 7 -29.09 -6.62 -54.13
CA ALA A 7 -27.74 -6.25 -54.51
C ALA A 7 -27.30 -5.09 -53.61
N VAL A 8 -26.61 -5.41 -52.51
CA VAL A 8 -25.84 -4.42 -51.78
C VAL A 8 -24.49 -4.32 -52.46
N SER A 9 -24.30 -3.23 -53.20
CA SER A 9 -23.06 -2.91 -53.89
C SER A 9 -21.86 -2.91 -52.92
N SER A 10 -20.69 -3.28 -53.43
CA SER A 10 -19.35 -3.26 -52.82
C SER A 10 -18.89 -1.92 -52.23
N ARG A 11 -19.74 -0.88 -52.23
CA ARG A 11 -19.48 0.46 -51.66
C ARG A 11 -20.11 0.71 -50.29
N GLN A 12 -20.89 -0.21 -49.71
CA GLN A 12 -21.45 -0.03 -48.36
C GLN A 12 -20.62 -0.64 -47.22
N ILE A 13 -19.57 -1.42 -47.51
CA ILE A 13 -18.63 -1.95 -46.50
C ILE A 13 -17.54 -0.90 -46.14
N SER A 14 -17.42 0.17 -46.93
CA SER A 14 -16.40 1.21 -46.73
C SER A 14 -16.74 2.27 -45.68
N ASN A 15 -17.99 2.35 -45.19
CA ASN A 15 -18.41 3.42 -44.28
C ASN A 15 -19.39 3.03 -43.15
N SER A 16 -19.55 1.74 -42.84
CA SER A 16 -20.33 1.34 -41.66
C SER A 16 -19.47 1.39 -40.39
N LYS A 17 -19.93 2.17 -39.41
CA LYS A 17 -19.61 2.03 -37.97
C LYS A 17 -19.47 0.55 -37.55
N PRO A 18 -18.70 0.23 -36.48
CA PRO A 18 -18.43 -1.15 -36.06
C PRO A 18 -19.74 -1.92 -35.86
N LEU A 19 -20.16 -2.67 -36.88
CA LEU A 19 -21.20 -3.66 -36.80
C LEU A 19 -20.54 -4.87 -36.17
N LEU A 20 -20.69 -5.01 -34.86
CA LEU A 20 -20.84 -6.27 -34.10
C LEU A 20 -20.55 -6.02 -32.62
N SER A 21 -21.54 -5.49 -31.89
CA SER A 21 -21.59 -5.50 -30.42
C SER A 21 -21.97 -6.88 -29.86
N SER A 22 -21.63 -7.97 -30.56
CA SER A 22 -21.89 -9.34 -30.11
C SER A 22 -20.64 -10.20 -30.34
N SER A 23 -19.81 -10.25 -29.31
CA SER A 23 -18.59 -11.05 -29.14
C SER A 23 -18.88 -12.55 -29.09
N ASN A 24 -19.26 -13.17 -30.22
CA ASN A 24 -19.45 -14.61 -30.31
C ASN A 24 -18.64 -15.20 -31.47
N LEU A 25 -17.73 -16.13 -31.15
CA LEU A 25 -16.91 -16.88 -32.10
C LEU A 25 -17.74 -17.52 -33.23
N HIS A 26 -18.99 -17.88 -32.95
CA HIS A 26 -19.90 -18.44 -33.94
C HIS A 26 -20.17 -17.46 -35.09
N HIS A 27 -20.40 -16.17 -34.81
CA HIS A 27 -20.62 -15.17 -35.84
C HIS A 27 -19.37 -14.95 -36.70
N PHE A 28 -18.18 -14.95 -36.10
CA PHE A 28 -16.92 -14.86 -36.86
C PHE A 28 -16.73 -16.05 -37.80
N LYS A 29 -17.07 -17.27 -37.35
CA LYS A 29 -17.02 -18.47 -38.21
C LYS A 29 -18.02 -18.39 -39.37
N GLN A 30 -19.23 -17.89 -39.13
CA GLN A 30 -20.23 -17.68 -40.19
C GLN A 30 -19.77 -16.63 -41.22
N LEU A 31 -19.20 -15.52 -40.76
CA LEU A 31 -18.64 -14.48 -41.61
C LEU A 31 -17.49 -15.02 -42.46
N HIS A 32 -16.55 -15.74 -41.84
CA HIS A 32 -15.46 -16.40 -42.55
C HIS A 32 -15.96 -17.38 -43.61
N ALA A 33 -16.97 -18.22 -43.28
CA ALA A 33 -17.58 -19.15 -44.23
C ALA A 33 -18.34 -18.45 -45.37
N LYS A 34 -18.84 -17.23 -45.15
CA LYS A 34 -19.46 -16.41 -46.20
C LYS A 34 -18.39 -15.86 -47.14
N LEU A 35 -17.31 -15.30 -46.58
CA LEU A 35 -16.18 -14.75 -47.35
C LEU A 35 -15.49 -15.82 -48.22
N LEU A 36 -15.37 -17.05 -47.72
CA LEU A 36 -14.88 -18.19 -48.50
C LEU A 36 -15.80 -18.53 -49.69
N ARG A 37 -17.11 -18.38 -49.52
CA ARG A 37 -18.09 -18.68 -50.58
C ARG A 37 -18.21 -17.57 -51.62
N THR A 38 -17.95 -16.32 -51.24
CA THR A 38 -18.02 -15.16 -52.15
C THR A 38 -16.70 -14.88 -52.86
N GLY A 39 -15.59 -15.52 -52.46
CA GLY A 39 -14.25 -15.27 -53.01
C GLY A 39 -13.57 -14.00 -52.47
N GLU A 40 -14.27 -13.21 -51.65
CA GLU A 40 -13.79 -11.94 -51.09
C GLU A 40 -12.64 -12.10 -50.08
N ILE A 41 -12.33 -13.33 -49.66
CA ILE A 41 -11.22 -13.61 -48.74
C ILE A 41 -9.83 -13.38 -49.35
N GLU A 42 -9.74 -13.37 -50.67
CA GLU A 42 -8.50 -13.09 -51.40
C GLU A 42 -8.12 -11.60 -51.34
N GLU A 43 -9.05 -10.74 -50.92
CA GLU A 43 -8.76 -9.32 -50.67
C GLU A 43 -8.05 -9.11 -49.33
N THR A 44 -6.81 -8.62 -49.41
CA THR A 44 -5.92 -8.34 -48.25
C THR A 44 -6.59 -7.52 -47.15
N LEU A 45 -7.45 -6.55 -47.49
CA LEU A 45 -8.11 -5.69 -46.51
C LEU A 45 -9.23 -6.42 -45.76
N THR A 46 -10.01 -7.25 -46.47
CA THR A 46 -11.18 -7.96 -45.95
C THR A 46 -10.73 -9.08 -45.00
N LEU A 47 -9.72 -9.86 -45.41
CA LEU A 47 -9.10 -10.86 -44.54
C LEU A 47 -8.39 -10.22 -43.34
N GLY A 48 -7.69 -9.10 -43.56
CA GLY A 48 -7.01 -8.38 -42.49
C GLY A 48 -7.96 -7.87 -41.40
N LYS A 49 -9.11 -7.31 -41.80
CA LYS A 49 -10.17 -6.89 -40.87
C LYS A 49 -10.76 -8.05 -40.08
N LEU A 50 -11.06 -9.18 -40.75
CA LEU A 50 -11.55 -10.38 -40.07
C LEU A 50 -10.57 -10.85 -38.98
N VAL A 51 -9.28 -10.94 -39.31
CA VAL A 51 -8.25 -11.32 -38.32
C VAL A 51 -8.21 -10.32 -37.16
N ALA A 52 -8.27 -9.02 -37.45
CA ALA A 52 -8.25 -7.99 -36.42
C ALA A 52 -9.46 -8.05 -35.47
N ASP A 53 -10.67 -8.19 -36.03
CA ASP A 53 -11.90 -8.26 -35.25
C ASP A 53 -11.92 -9.52 -34.36
N VAL A 54 -11.48 -10.67 -34.89
CA VAL A 54 -11.39 -11.91 -34.10
C VAL A 54 -10.34 -11.77 -32.99
N ALA A 55 -9.14 -11.29 -33.31
CA ALA A 55 -8.02 -11.20 -32.37
C ALA A 55 -8.29 -10.22 -31.22
N THR A 56 -9.00 -9.11 -31.48
CA THR A 56 -9.25 -8.06 -30.49
C THR A 56 -10.58 -8.21 -29.75
N SER A 57 -11.43 -9.17 -30.14
CA SER A 57 -12.76 -9.34 -29.55
C SER A 57 -12.76 -9.93 -28.14
N HIS A 58 -12.06 -11.06 -27.94
CA HIS A 58 -12.00 -11.75 -26.66
C HIS A 58 -10.81 -12.72 -26.64
N PRO A 59 -10.08 -12.89 -25.51
CA PRO A 59 -8.91 -13.78 -25.44
C PRO A 59 -9.19 -15.22 -25.87
N SER A 60 -10.40 -15.75 -25.63
CA SER A 60 -10.79 -17.10 -26.06
C SER A 60 -10.81 -17.29 -27.58
N ASN A 61 -10.93 -16.20 -28.35
CA ASN A 61 -11.01 -16.23 -29.81
C ASN A 61 -9.61 -16.18 -30.46
N LEU A 62 -8.55 -15.91 -29.69
CA LEU A 62 -7.18 -15.78 -30.20
C LEU A 62 -6.68 -17.04 -30.90
N ARG A 63 -7.04 -18.22 -30.39
CA ARG A 63 -6.70 -19.49 -31.07
C ARG A 63 -7.27 -19.55 -32.49
N TYR A 64 -8.48 -19.03 -32.69
CA TYR A 64 -9.08 -18.96 -34.01
C TYR A 64 -8.42 -17.89 -34.88
N ALA A 65 -8.15 -16.70 -34.33
CA ALA A 65 -7.39 -15.66 -35.03
C ALA A 65 -6.00 -16.15 -35.49
N HIS A 66 -5.28 -16.85 -34.61
CA HIS A 66 -4.00 -17.47 -34.93
C HIS A 66 -4.13 -18.48 -36.07
N SER A 67 -5.18 -19.32 -36.07
CA SER A 67 -5.43 -20.25 -37.17
C SER A 67 -5.76 -19.56 -38.50
N LEU A 68 -6.46 -18.42 -38.47
CA LEU A 68 -6.73 -17.64 -39.69
C LEU A 68 -5.44 -17.01 -40.21
N PHE A 69 -4.65 -16.44 -39.31
CA PHE A 69 -3.38 -15.81 -39.62
C PHE A 69 -2.36 -16.80 -40.18
N SER A 70 -2.18 -17.97 -39.56
CA SER A 70 -1.22 -18.97 -40.00
C SER A 70 -1.54 -19.56 -41.37
N ARG A 71 -2.82 -19.64 -41.72
CA ARG A 71 -3.32 -20.07 -43.03
C ARG A 71 -3.30 -18.96 -44.08
N THR A 72 -3.00 -17.71 -43.70
CA THR A 72 -2.87 -16.60 -44.64
C THR A 72 -1.54 -16.71 -45.41
N PRO A 73 -1.57 -16.79 -46.75
CA PRO A 73 -0.37 -16.80 -47.58
C PRO A 73 0.50 -15.54 -47.37
N ALA A 74 1.82 -15.68 -47.46
CA ALA A 74 2.75 -14.57 -47.24
C ALA A 74 2.45 -13.29 -48.06
N PRO A 75 2.05 -13.36 -49.35
CA PRO A 75 1.70 -12.17 -50.14
C PRO A 75 0.48 -11.38 -49.62
N LEU A 76 -0.40 -12.03 -48.85
CA LEU A 76 -1.61 -11.40 -48.28
C LEU A 76 -1.39 -10.92 -46.84
N ARG A 77 -0.25 -11.25 -46.21
CA ARG A 77 0.08 -10.74 -44.87
C ARG A 77 0.50 -9.28 -44.95
N ASN A 78 0.15 -8.51 -43.93
CA ASN A 78 0.53 -7.11 -43.83
C ASN A 78 0.78 -6.70 -42.36
N ALA A 79 1.37 -5.52 -42.17
CA ALA A 79 1.67 -4.99 -40.84
C ALA A 79 0.42 -4.81 -39.96
N PHE A 80 -0.75 -4.53 -40.54
CA PHE A 80 -2.01 -4.38 -39.80
C PHE A 80 -2.45 -5.70 -39.15
N MET A 81 -2.31 -6.83 -39.85
CA MET A 81 -2.60 -8.16 -39.30
C MET A 81 -1.65 -8.51 -38.16
N TYR A 82 -0.33 -8.27 -38.34
CA TYR A 82 0.66 -8.48 -37.27
C TYR A 82 0.36 -7.63 -36.04
N ASN A 83 0.10 -6.32 -36.22
CA ASN A 83 -0.25 -5.43 -35.11
C ASN A 83 -1.53 -5.87 -34.39
N SER A 84 -2.50 -6.41 -35.12
CA SER A 84 -3.75 -6.90 -34.52
C SER A 84 -3.54 -8.18 -33.71
N MET A 85 -2.72 -9.12 -34.20
CA MET A 85 -2.33 -10.31 -33.45
C MET A 85 -1.52 -9.94 -32.21
N ILE A 86 -0.53 -9.05 -32.33
CA ILE A 86 0.26 -8.53 -31.21
C ILE A 86 -0.65 -7.89 -30.16
N ARG A 87 -1.60 -7.05 -30.58
CA ARG A 87 -2.55 -6.42 -29.68
C ARG A 87 -3.42 -7.42 -28.94
N GLY A 88 -4.01 -8.38 -29.67
CA GLY A 88 -4.86 -9.41 -29.07
C GLY A 88 -4.10 -10.30 -28.10
N SER A 89 -2.90 -10.76 -28.48
CA SER A 89 -2.04 -11.60 -27.63
C SER A 89 -1.52 -10.85 -26.39
N ALA A 90 -1.31 -9.54 -26.46
CA ALA A 90 -0.83 -8.73 -25.32
C ALA A 90 -1.83 -8.67 -24.15
N GLU A 91 -3.12 -8.89 -24.44
CA GLU A 91 -4.21 -8.95 -23.45
C GLU A 91 -4.59 -10.39 -23.08
N SER A 92 -3.95 -11.37 -23.70
CA SER A 92 -4.22 -12.79 -23.46
C SER A 92 -3.54 -13.30 -22.18
N PRO A 93 -3.89 -14.49 -21.69
CA PRO A 93 -3.16 -15.14 -20.61
C PRO A 93 -1.68 -15.41 -20.92
N ASP A 94 -1.32 -15.52 -22.21
CA ASP A 94 0.03 -15.80 -22.70
C ASP A 94 0.60 -14.59 -23.46
N PRO A 95 1.24 -13.64 -22.77
CA PRO A 95 1.80 -12.43 -23.38
C PRO A 95 2.97 -12.72 -24.34
N ASP A 96 3.66 -13.88 -24.22
CA ASP A 96 4.81 -14.25 -25.05
C ASP A 96 4.47 -14.44 -26.53
N GLU A 97 3.23 -14.83 -26.83
CA GLU A 97 2.73 -14.89 -28.21
C GLU A 97 2.90 -13.54 -28.94
N SER A 98 2.72 -12.42 -28.23
CA SER A 98 2.91 -11.07 -28.78
C SER A 98 4.34 -10.87 -29.27
N VAL A 99 5.30 -11.36 -28.49
CA VAL A 99 6.73 -11.30 -28.82
C VAL A 99 7.05 -12.22 -30.00
N SER A 100 6.43 -13.40 -30.08
CA SER A 100 6.57 -14.31 -31.21
C SER A 100 6.06 -13.71 -32.52
N PHE A 101 4.89 -13.04 -32.49
CA PHE A 101 4.37 -12.32 -33.65
C PHE A 101 5.25 -11.15 -34.06
N TYR A 102 5.84 -10.42 -33.10
CA TYR A 102 6.83 -9.38 -33.40
C TYR A 102 8.08 -9.93 -34.07
N LYS A 103 8.65 -11.04 -33.58
CA LYS A 103 9.80 -11.71 -34.22
C LYS A 103 9.45 -12.17 -35.64
N SER A 104 8.25 -12.71 -35.84
CA SER A 104 7.75 -13.13 -37.15
C SER A 104 7.53 -11.94 -38.10
N MET A 105 7.00 -10.82 -37.60
CA MET A 105 6.85 -9.57 -38.35
C MET A 105 8.20 -9.09 -38.90
N LEU A 106 9.25 -9.11 -38.07
CA LEU A 106 10.60 -8.71 -38.48
C LEU A 106 11.19 -9.68 -39.52
N ARG A 107 11.01 -11.00 -39.34
CA ARG A 107 11.50 -12.02 -40.28
C ARG A 107 10.83 -11.91 -41.65
N ASP A 108 9.54 -11.59 -41.68
CA ASP A 108 8.79 -11.38 -42.92
C ASP A 108 9.07 -9.99 -43.55
N GLY A 109 10.01 -9.20 -43.00
CA GLY A 109 10.46 -7.92 -43.57
C GLY A 109 9.57 -6.71 -43.22
N PHE A 110 8.56 -6.87 -42.37
CA PHE A 110 7.69 -5.76 -41.97
C PHE A 110 8.33 -4.90 -40.88
N ARG A 111 8.22 -3.58 -41.04
CA ARG A 111 8.79 -2.61 -40.09
C ARG A 111 7.81 -2.31 -38.95
N PRO A 112 8.23 -2.42 -37.67
CA PRO A 112 7.43 -2.00 -36.54
C PRO A 112 7.09 -0.52 -36.63
N ASN A 113 5.88 -0.16 -36.20
CA ASN A 113 5.38 1.21 -36.23
C ASN A 113 4.76 1.58 -34.88
N ASN A 114 4.15 2.76 -34.82
CA ASN A 114 3.59 3.30 -33.60
C ASN A 114 2.39 2.52 -33.04
N TYR A 115 1.77 1.64 -33.84
CA TYR A 115 0.75 0.69 -33.38
C TYR A 115 1.35 -0.63 -32.88
N THR A 116 2.64 -0.88 -33.10
CA THR A 116 3.31 -2.12 -32.67
C THR A 116 3.84 -1.99 -31.23
N TYR A 117 4.55 -0.91 -30.93
CA TYR A 117 5.28 -0.75 -29.66
C TYR A 117 4.40 -0.69 -28.41
N PRO A 118 3.28 0.05 -28.36
CA PRO A 118 2.48 0.17 -27.14
C PRO A 118 2.00 -1.17 -26.59
N PHE A 119 1.56 -2.07 -27.48
CA PHE A 119 1.07 -3.40 -27.09
C PHE A 119 2.20 -4.37 -26.77
N LEU A 120 3.35 -4.28 -27.44
CA LEU A 120 4.51 -5.08 -27.08
C LEU A 120 5.07 -4.69 -25.71
N LEU A 121 5.17 -3.39 -25.42
CA LEU A 121 5.58 -2.91 -24.11
C LEU A 121 4.59 -3.34 -23.02
N LYS A 122 3.28 -3.34 -23.33
CA LYS A 122 2.24 -3.89 -22.46
C LYS A 122 2.43 -5.40 -22.23
N ALA A 123 2.74 -6.19 -23.27
CA ALA A 123 3.06 -7.60 -23.13
C ALA A 123 4.32 -7.81 -22.27
N CYS A 124 5.39 -7.06 -22.52
CA CYS A 124 6.63 -7.11 -21.73
C CYS A 124 6.40 -6.71 -20.27
N SER A 125 5.49 -5.79 -19.97
CA SER A 125 5.14 -5.44 -18.58
C SER A 125 4.49 -6.59 -17.80
N ARG A 126 4.05 -7.64 -18.51
CA ARG A 126 3.47 -8.87 -17.96
C ARG A 126 4.42 -10.07 -18.01
N ILE A 127 5.67 -9.87 -18.49
CA ILE A 127 6.73 -10.89 -18.58
C ILE A 127 7.93 -10.40 -17.76
N PRO A 128 7.87 -10.47 -16.42
CA PRO A 128 8.93 -9.95 -15.55
C PRO A 128 10.26 -10.69 -15.70
N GLU A 129 10.28 -11.91 -16.26
CA GLU A 129 11.47 -12.73 -16.46
C GLU A 129 12.42 -12.14 -17.50
N HIS A 130 11.93 -11.26 -18.39
CA HIS A 130 12.67 -10.78 -19.56
C HIS A 130 12.64 -9.24 -19.73
N PRO A 131 13.13 -8.46 -18.73
CA PRO A 131 13.11 -6.99 -18.78
C PRO A 131 13.97 -6.43 -19.91
N HIS A 132 15.02 -7.15 -20.32
CA HIS A 132 15.91 -6.77 -21.42
C HIS A 132 15.20 -6.61 -22.77
N LEU A 133 14.10 -7.34 -22.99
CA LEU A 133 13.32 -7.25 -24.22
C LEU A 133 12.62 -5.89 -24.32
N GLY A 134 11.97 -5.44 -23.25
CA GLY A 134 11.33 -4.12 -23.23
C GLY A 134 12.34 -2.98 -23.36
N CYS A 135 13.52 -3.08 -22.75
CA CYS A 135 14.62 -2.13 -22.96
C CYS A 135 15.10 -2.11 -24.42
N SER A 136 15.18 -3.27 -25.07
CA SER A 136 15.54 -3.38 -26.49
C SER A 136 14.46 -2.77 -27.40
N LEU A 137 13.19 -2.93 -27.04
CA LEU A 137 12.07 -2.27 -27.73
C LEU A 137 12.13 -0.76 -27.56
N HIS A 138 12.47 -0.25 -26.37
CA HIS A 138 12.68 1.17 -26.15
C HIS A 138 13.83 1.71 -27.02
N ALA A 139 14.98 1.01 -27.10
CA ALA A 139 16.06 1.40 -28.02
C ALA A 139 15.60 1.46 -29.49
N SER A 140 14.75 0.51 -29.91
CA SER A 140 14.14 0.50 -31.24
C SER A 140 13.19 1.69 -31.48
N VAL A 141 12.39 2.07 -30.47
CA VAL A 141 11.54 3.27 -30.48
C VAL A 141 12.37 4.55 -30.67
N VAL A 142 13.48 4.67 -29.93
CA VAL A 142 14.41 5.81 -30.03
C VAL A 142 15.06 5.86 -31.40
N HIS A 143 15.64 4.74 -31.86
CA HIS A 143 16.31 4.64 -33.16
C HIS A 143 15.39 5.01 -34.34
N ARG A 144 14.09 4.71 -34.24
CA ARG A 144 13.10 5.06 -35.26
C ARG A 144 12.47 6.45 -35.09
N GLY A 145 12.85 7.20 -34.06
CA GLY A 145 12.36 8.55 -33.80
C GLY A 145 10.90 8.61 -33.36
N PHE A 146 10.40 7.57 -32.69
CA PHE A 146 9.04 7.51 -32.18
C PHE A 146 8.88 8.05 -30.74
N GLU A 147 9.96 8.08 -29.94
CA GLU A 147 9.93 8.51 -28.53
C GLU A 147 9.27 9.90 -28.39
N GLY A 148 9.74 10.90 -29.13
CA GLY A 148 9.22 12.27 -29.04
C GLY A 148 7.96 12.59 -29.85
N LYS A 149 7.27 11.60 -30.45
CA LYS A 149 6.16 11.87 -31.39
C LYS A 149 4.81 11.30 -30.97
N ASP A 150 4.80 10.16 -30.27
CA ASP A 150 3.57 9.42 -29.98
C ASP A 150 3.29 9.33 -28.45
N PRO A 151 2.24 10.00 -27.94
CA PRO A 151 1.87 9.93 -26.52
C PRO A 151 1.51 8.54 -26.01
N PHE A 152 1.00 7.64 -26.88
CA PHE A 152 0.65 6.28 -26.48
C PHE A 152 1.90 5.45 -26.22
N ILE A 153 2.96 5.63 -27.03
CA ILE A 153 4.25 4.98 -26.80
C ILE A 153 4.86 5.47 -25.48
N GLN A 154 4.82 6.77 -25.22
CA GLN A 154 5.31 7.35 -23.96
C GLN A 154 4.60 6.75 -22.74
N THR A 155 3.27 6.69 -22.77
CA THR A 155 2.46 6.08 -21.71
C THR A 155 2.82 4.60 -21.49
N SER A 156 2.99 3.84 -22.57
CA SER A 156 3.39 2.44 -22.50
C SER A 156 4.81 2.24 -21.98
N LEU A 157 5.75 3.12 -22.32
CA LEU A 157 7.12 3.08 -21.81
C LEU A 157 7.17 3.39 -20.30
N VAL A 158 6.46 4.42 -19.84
CA VAL A 158 6.35 4.73 -18.41
C VAL A 158 5.77 3.53 -17.64
N SER A 159 4.70 2.93 -18.16
CA SER A 159 4.06 1.75 -17.55
C SER A 159 4.98 0.54 -17.54
N PHE A 160 5.75 0.32 -18.61
CA PHE A 160 6.74 -0.76 -18.69
C PHE A 160 7.85 -0.57 -17.64
N TYR A 161 8.48 0.59 -17.56
CA TYR A 161 9.54 0.84 -16.59
C TYR A 161 9.03 0.74 -15.15
N ALA A 162 7.83 1.23 -14.88
CA ALA A 162 7.20 1.04 -13.57
C ALA A 162 6.95 -0.44 -13.23
N SER A 163 6.58 -1.27 -14.21
CA SER A 163 6.33 -2.71 -13.98
C SER A 163 7.58 -3.50 -13.61
N ILE A 164 8.76 -3.04 -14.04
CA ILE A 164 10.06 -3.63 -13.68
C ILE A 164 10.70 -2.90 -12.49
N VAL A 165 9.94 -2.06 -11.78
CA VAL A 165 10.35 -1.32 -10.58
C VAL A 165 11.47 -0.28 -10.84
N ASP A 166 11.75 0.06 -12.11
CA ASP A 166 12.71 1.11 -12.49
C ASP A 166 12.00 2.46 -12.67
N MET A 167 11.62 3.07 -11.55
CA MET A 167 10.92 4.36 -11.56
C MET A 167 11.78 5.53 -12.00
N ASP A 168 13.11 5.42 -11.95
CA ASP A 168 14.00 6.50 -12.38
C ASP A 168 14.04 6.58 -13.91
N SER A 169 14.08 5.44 -14.60
CA SER A 169 13.90 5.40 -16.05
C SER A 169 12.49 5.81 -16.46
N ALA A 170 11.46 5.36 -15.73
CA ALA A 170 10.07 5.78 -15.98
C ALA A 170 9.94 7.31 -15.91
N ARG A 171 10.58 7.94 -14.91
CA ARG A 171 10.58 9.39 -14.75
C ARG A 171 11.31 10.11 -15.89
N LYS A 172 12.47 9.60 -16.32
CA LYS A 172 13.22 10.18 -17.46
C LYS A 172 12.41 10.16 -18.75
N VAL A 173 11.71 9.05 -19.03
CA VAL A 173 10.81 8.93 -20.19
C VAL A 173 9.69 9.95 -20.09
N PHE A 174 9.02 10.02 -18.92
CA PHE A 174 7.97 11.00 -18.66
C PHE A 174 8.44 12.46 -18.87
N ASP A 175 9.63 12.80 -18.37
CA ASP A 175 10.18 14.15 -18.48
C ASP A 175 10.50 14.54 -19.92
N ARG A 176 10.87 13.57 -20.76
CA ARG A 176 11.10 13.76 -22.21
C ARG A 176 9.82 13.82 -23.03
N SER A 177 8.66 13.50 -22.45
CA SER A 177 7.39 13.55 -23.18
C SER A 177 7.05 14.99 -23.60
N PRO A 178 6.81 15.26 -24.90
CA PRO A 178 6.56 16.60 -25.43
C PRO A 178 5.21 17.16 -24.99
N LYS A 179 4.22 16.28 -24.75
CA LYS A 179 2.88 16.64 -24.27
C LYS A 179 2.48 15.67 -23.16
N ARG A 180 2.41 16.20 -21.94
CA ARG A 180 2.03 15.44 -20.75
C ARG A 180 0.53 15.58 -20.51
N ASP A 181 -0.24 14.77 -21.24
CA ASP A 181 -1.68 14.65 -21.02
C ASP A 181 -2.01 13.85 -19.75
N VAL A 182 -3.29 13.81 -19.39
CA VAL A 182 -3.77 13.09 -18.19
C VAL A 182 -3.37 11.61 -18.20
N THR A 183 -3.28 10.99 -19.37
CA THR A 183 -2.97 9.56 -19.53
C THR A 183 -1.56 9.23 -19.04
N VAL A 184 -0.55 10.01 -19.48
CA VAL A 184 0.84 9.76 -19.07
C VAL A 184 1.09 10.15 -17.61
N TRP A 185 0.37 11.16 -17.08
CA TRP A 185 0.36 11.47 -15.65
C TRP A 185 -0.22 10.33 -14.82
N ASN A 186 -1.35 9.77 -15.25
CA ASN A 186 -1.97 8.61 -14.60
C ASN A 186 -1.04 7.39 -14.61
N ALA A 187 -0.33 7.14 -15.72
CA ALA A 187 0.67 6.07 -15.79
C ALA A 187 1.82 6.30 -14.79
N LEU A 188 2.32 7.53 -14.68
CA LEU A 188 3.40 7.87 -13.74
C LEU A 188 2.94 7.72 -12.27
N ILE A 189 1.77 8.28 -11.93
CA ILE A 189 1.20 8.21 -10.57
C ILE A 189 0.94 6.75 -10.18
N LYS A 190 0.34 5.96 -11.08
CA LYS A 190 0.15 4.52 -10.88
C LYS A 190 1.48 3.80 -10.70
N GLY A 191 2.50 4.15 -11.48
CA GLY A 191 3.85 3.60 -11.34
C GLY A 191 4.43 3.85 -9.95
N TYR A 192 4.37 5.08 -9.46
CA TYR A 192 4.80 5.41 -8.10
C TYR A 192 4.06 4.60 -7.03
N ILE A 193 2.74 4.39 -7.19
CA ILE A 193 1.95 3.59 -6.26
C ILE A 193 2.37 2.12 -6.26
N MET A 194 2.60 1.52 -7.45
CA MET A 194 3.03 0.12 -7.57
C MET A 194 4.40 -0.13 -6.94
N CYS A 195 5.28 0.87 -6.97
CA CYS A 195 6.60 0.80 -6.34
C CYS A 195 6.61 1.29 -4.89
N SER A 196 5.45 1.42 -4.23
CA SER A 196 5.29 1.92 -2.85
C SER A 196 5.87 3.32 -2.60
N ARG A 197 6.10 4.12 -3.64
CA ARG A 197 6.59 5.50 -3.59
C ARG A 197 5.42 6.49 -3.47
N HIS A 198 4.58 6.31 -2.45
CA HIS A 198 3.32 7.06 -2.33
C HIS A 198 3.51 8.59 -2.22
N ALA A 199 4.58 9.05 -1.54
CA ALA A 199 4.89 10.48 -1.41
C ALA A 199 5.19 11.12 -2.78
N ASP A 200 5.86 10.39 -3.67
CA ASP A 200 6.14 10.83 -5.03
C ASP A 200 4.88 10.89 -5.89
N ALA A 201 3.94 9.96 -5.69
CA ALA A 201 2.63 9.99 -6.34
C ALA A 201 1.83 11.25 -5.94
N ALA A 202 1.80 11.57 -4.65
CA ALA A 202 1.14 12.79 -4.15
C ALA A 202 1.82 14.07 -4.69
N ARG A 203 3.16 14.10 -4.73
CA ARG A 203 3.91 15.24 -5.30
C ARG A 203 3.65 15.38 -6.80
N ALA A 204 3.61 14.28 -7.54
CA ALA A 204 3.33 14.27 -8.98
C ALA A 204 1.97 14.91 -9.28
N PHE A 205 0.93 14.57 -8.50
CA PHE A 205 -0.38 15.20 -8.63
C PHE A 205 -0.34 16.71 -8.33
N ARG A 206 0.42 17.14 -7.32
CA ARG A 206 0.54 18.55 -6.93
C ARG A 206 1.19 19.43 -8.01
N VAL A 207 2.10 18.87 -8.80
CA VAL A 207 2.78 19.57 -9.92
C VAL A 207 2.14 19.30 -11.27
N MET A 208 1.05 18.54 -11.30
CA MET A 208 0.34 18.20 -12.53
C MET A 208 -0.23 19.47 -13.15
N SER A 209 0.13 19.74 -14.41
CA SER A 209 -0.22 20.97 -15.13
C SER A 209 -1.55 20.89 -15.88
N VAL A 210 -2.24 19.75 -15.83
CA VAL A 210 -3.52 19.49 -16.48
C VAL A 210 -4.54 19.03 -15.44
N PRO A 211 -5.85 19.27 -15.63
CA PRO A 211 -6.86 18.78 -14.70
C PRO A 211 -6.83 17.25 -14.59
N GLY A 212 -6.86 16.74 -13.35
CA GLY A 212 -6.93 15.31 -13.09
C GLY A 212 -8.32 14.76 -13.37
N ASP A 213 -8.39 13.52 -13.85
CA ASP A 213 -9.65 12.81 -14.07
C ASP A 213 -9.99 11.89 -12.87
N GLU A 214 -11.08 11.14 -12.97
CA GLU A 214 -11.48 10.18 -11.93
C GLU A 214 -10.36 9.16 -11.63
N ILE A 215 -9.63 8.70 -12.65
CA ILE A 215 -8.52 7.75 -12.50
C ILE A 215 -7.37 8.39 -11.70
N THR A 216 -7.07 9.67 -11.96
CA THR A 216 -6.11 10.45 -11.17
C THR A 216 -6.54 10.47 -9.70
N MET A 217 -7.80 10.85 -9.42
CA MET A 217 -8.29 10.99 -8.04
C MET A 217 -8.31 9.67 -7.28
N LEU A 218 -8.72 8.56 -7.92
CA LEU A 218 -8.68 7.22 -7.34
C LEU A 218 -7.25 6.82 -6.94
N SER A 219 -6.29 7.07 -7.83
CA SER A 219 -4.87 6.73 -7.61
C SER A 219 -4.29 7.57 -6.47
N VAL A 220 -4.53 8.89 -6.50
CA VAL A 220 -4.03 9.81 -5.48
C VAL A 220 -4.68 9.53 -4.12
N ALA A 221 -6.00 9.31 -4.06
CA ALA A 221 -6.68 8.95 -2.82
C ALA A 221 -6.10 7.66 -2.21
N SER A 222 -5.76 6.66 -3.03
CA SER A 222 -5.08 5.45 -2.56
C SER A 222 -3.67 5.73 -2.03
N ALA A 223 -2.90 6.60 -2.69
CA ALA A 223 -1.57 6.98 -2.23
C ALA A 223 -1.63 7.73 -0.89
N LEU A 224 -2.54 8.70 -0.77
CA LEU A 224 -2.75 9.47 0.45
C LEU A 224 -3.27 8.61 1.60
N ALA A 225 -4.13 7.64 1.29
CA ALA A 225 -4.59 6.65 2.24
C ALA A 225 -3.42 5.85 2.83
N ASN A 226 -2.40 5.48 2.04
CA ASN A 226 -1.23 4.74 2.56
C ASN A 226 -0.19 5.64 3.24
N LEU A 227 -0.19 6.95 2.94
CA LEU A 227 0.66 7.93 3.62
C LEU A 227 0.06 8.46 4.93
N GLY A 228 -1.25 8.27 5.15
CA GLY A 228 -1.99 8.96 6.20
C GLY A 228 -2.05 10.49 6.03
N ALA A 229 -1.88 11.00 4.81
CA ALA A 229 -1.82 12.43 4.49
C ALA A 229 -3.24 13.05 4.39
N LEU A 230 -3.84 13.35 5.54
CA LEU A 230 -5.22 13.83 5.66
C LEU A 230 -5.44 15.21 5.05
N GLU A 231 -4.52 16.16 5.20
CA GLU A 231 -4.76 17.54 4.74
C GLU A 231 -4.74 17.61 3.21
N MET A 232 -3.81 16.90 2.57
CA MET A 232 -3.84 16.60 1.15
C MET A 232 -5.11 15.83 0.74
N GLY A 233 -5.56 14.87 1.55
CA GLY A 233 -6.80 14.14 1.30
C GLY A 233 -8.03 15.06 1.25
N ARG A 234 -8.12 16.02 2.18
CA ARG A 234 -9.15 17.06 2.19
C ARG A 234 -9.02 17.99 0.98
N TRP A 235 -7.79 18.33 0.57
CA TRP A 235 -7.56 19.10 -0.64
C TRP A 235 -8.03 18.38 -1.90
N VAL A 236 -7.77 17.08 -2.03
CA VAL A 236 -8.27 16.23 -3.13
C VAL A 236 -9.79 16.21 -3.14
N HIS A 237 -10.44 16.02 -1.99
CA HIS A 237 -11.90 16.04 -1.91
C HIS A 237 -12.46 17.42 -2.34
N ALA A 238 -11.87 18.51 -1.85
CA ALA A 238 -12.25 19.87 -2.27
C ALA A 238 -11.97 20.12 -3.76
N TYR A 239 -10.92 19.52 -4.33
CA TYR A 239 -10.62 19.58 -5.75
C TYR A 239 -11.72 18.91 -6.58
N ILE A 240 -12.18 17.72 -6.17
CA ILE A 240 -13.29 16.99 -6.81
C ILE A 240 -14.55 17.87 -6.84
N ASP A 241 -14.91 18.49 -5.71
CA ASP A 241 -16.07 19.36 -5.60
C ASP A 241 -15.94 20.63 -6.47
N ARG A 242 -14.78 21.31 -6.41
CA ARG A 242 -14.53 22.54 -7.17
C ARG A 242 -14.54 22.33 -8.67
N ASN A 243 -14.05 21.19 -9.14
CA ASN A 243 -14.03 20.84 -10.56
C ASN A 243 -15.34 20.17 -11.01
N GLN A 244 -16.36 20.10 -10.13
CA GLN A 244 -17.67 19.51 -10.41
C GLN A 244 -17.56 18.09 -10.97
N MET A 245 -16.58 17.33 -10.46
CA MET A 245 -16.41 15.93 -10.84
C MET A 245 -17.56 15.12 -10.29
N ASN A 246 -18.12 14.23 -11.10
CA ASN A 246 -19.20 13.37 -10.65
C ASN A 246 -18.70 12.42 -9.54
N MET A 247 -19.34 12.43 -8.38
CA MET A 247 -19.03 11.54 -7.27
C MET A 247 -19.58 10.15 -7.56
N THR A 248 -18.78 9.32 -8.23
CA THR A 248 -19.13 7.91 -8.49
C THR A 248 -19.02 7.08 -7.21
N VAL A 249 -19.66 5.91 -7.18
CA VAL A 249 -19.53 4.95 -6.08
C VAL A 249 -18.06 4.56 -5.87
N SER A 250 -17.29 4.39 -6.94
CA SER A 250 -15.87 4.06 -6.88
C SER A 250 -15.03 5.19 -6.27
N LEU A 251 -15.25 6.43 -6.70
CA LEU A 251 -14.54 7.59 -6.17
C LEU A 251 -14.86 7.84 -4.70
N ALA A 252 -16.14 7.79 -4.32
CA ALA A 252 -16.56 7.91 -2.93
C ALA A 252 -15.97 6.80 -2.06
N THR A 253 -15.95 5.56 -2.55
CA THR A 253 -15.34 4.42 -1.86
C THR A 253 -13.85 4.64 -1.60
N ALA A 254 -13.11 5.18 -2.57
CA ALA A 254 -11.70 5.52 -2.40
C ALA A 254 -11.48 6.64 -1.38
N LEU A 255 -12.33 7.68 -1.38
CA LEU A 255 -12.28 8.75 -0.38
C LEU A 255 -12.64 8.26 1.03
N ILE A 256 -13.66 7.41 1.17
CA ILE A 256 -14.01 6.78 2.45
C ILE A 256 -12.82 5.98 3.00
N ASN A 257 -12.20 5.16 2.15
CA ASN A 257 -11.00 4.40 2.52
C ASN A 257 -9.86 5.33 2.96
N MET A 258 -9.62 6.42 2.22
CA MET A 258 -8.62 7.43 2.56
C MET A 258 -8.90 8.08 3.92
N TYR A 259 -10.10 8.61 4.14
CA TYR A 259 -10.47 9.23 5.41
C TYR A 259 -10.37 8.25 6.59
N ALA A 260 -10.86 7.03 6.42
CA ALA A 260 -10.81 6.00 7.46
C ALA A 260 -9.36 5.65 7.82
N LYS A 261 -8.50 5.44 6.83
CA LYS A 261 -7.07 5.17 7.01
C LYS A 261 -6.34 6.36 7.65
N CYS A 262 -6.67 7.58 7.28
CA CYS A 262 -6.14 8.81 7.90
C CYS A 262 -6.67 9.07 9.33
N GLY A 263 -7.50 8.20 9.90
CA GLY A 263 -8.05 8.32 11.24
C GLY A 263 -9.29 9.22 11.37
N GLU A 264 -9.76 9.81 10.26
CA GLU A 264 -10.90 10.73 10.18
C GLU A 264 -12.21 9.95 9.87
N ILE A 265 -12.59 9.04 10.77
CA ILE A 265 -13.71 8.13 10.53
C ILE A 265 -15.06 8.85 10.39
N GLU A 266 -15.22 10.04 10.99
CA GLU A 266 -16.46 10.81 10.95
C GLU A 266 -16.73 11.31 9.54
N SER A 267 -15.71 11.82 8.85
CA SER A 267 -15.82 12.24 7.44
C SER A 267 -16.07 11.03 6.53
N ALA A 268 -15.42 9.90 6.81
CA ALA A 268 -15.66 8.64 6.09
C ALA A 268 -17.13 8.19 6.25
N ARG A 269 -17.66 8.21 7.47
CA ARG A 269 -19.05 7.86 7.77
C ARG A 269 -20.05 8.81 7.13
N TYR A 270 -19.78 10.10 7.17
CA TYR A 270 -20.61 11.13 6.55
C TYR A 270 -20.74 10.92 5.04
N LEU A 271 -19.61 10.66 4.35
CA LEU A 271 -19.62 10.37 2.92
C LEU A 271 -20.36 9.07 2.63
N PHE A 272 -20.10 8.01 3.41
CA PHE A 272 -20.80 6.74 3.31
C PHE A 272 -22.32 6.92 3.39
N ASP A 273 -22.84 7.55 4.45
CA ASP A 273 -24.29 7.68 4.66
C ASP A 273 -24.98 8.40 3.50
N ARG A 274 -24.35 9.44 2.93
CA ARG A 274 -24.92 10.25 1.85
C ARG A 274 -24.85 9.63 0.46
N MET A 275 -24.02 8.61 0.24
CA MET A 275 -23.90 7.99 -1.08
C MET A 275 -25.13 7.13 -1.42
N PRO A 276 -25.86 7.43 -2.50
CA PRO A 276 -26.88 6.52 -3.04
C PRO A 276 -26.20 5.35 -3.77
N GLY A 277 -26.89 4.21 -3.88
CA GLY A 277 -26.41 3.08 -4.68
C GLY A 277 -25.13 2.41 -4.14
N LYS A 278 -24.97 2.34 -2.82
CA LYS A 278 -23.85 1.64 -2.16
C LYS A 278 -23.72 0.21 -2.68
N ASP A 279 -22.50 -0.23 -2.99
CA ASP A 279 -22.19 -1.60 -3.34
C ASP A 279 -21.54 -2.34 -2.16
N VAL A 280 -21.37 -3.66 -2.28
CA VAL A 280 -20.74 -4.50 -1.24
C VAL A 280 -19.36 -3.95 -0.86
N ARG A 281 -18.57 -3.51 -1.84
CA ARG A 281 -17.22 -2.96 -1.62
C ARG A 281 -17.22 -1.76 -0.68
N MET A 282 -18.15 -0.82 -0.86
CA MET A 282 -18.26 0.36 -0.01
C MET A 282 -18.59 -0.02 1.44
N TRP A 283 -19.47 -1.00 1.66
CA TRP A 283 -19.75 -1.55 2.99
C TRP A 283 -18.51 -2.18 3.61
N SER A 284 -17.81 -3.05 2.88
CA SER A 284 -16.59 -3.71 3.35
C SER A 284 -15.52 -2.70 3.77
N ILE A 285 -15.31 -1.65 2.98
CA ILE A 285 -14.33 -0.59 3.29
C ILE A 285 -14.72 0.18 4.56
N MET A 286 -16.00 0.50 4.76
CA MET A 286 -16.43 1.22 5.96
C MET A 286 -16.33 0.32 7.21
N ILE A 287 -16.66 -0.97 7.11
CA ILE A 287 -16.50 -1.97 8.19
C ILE A 287 -15.02 -2.09 8.58
N SER A 288 -14.14 -2.30 7.60
CA SER A 288 -12.68 -2.33 7.83
C SER A 288 -12.15 -1.00 8.35
N GLY A 289 -12.73 0.12 7.90
CA GLY A 289 -12.41 1.45 8.40
C GLY A 289 -12.72 1.61 9.89
N PHE A 290 -13.86 1.12 10.36
CA PHE A 290 -14.17 1.07 11.79
C PHE A 290 -13.23 0.12 12.55
N ALA A 291 -12.90 -1.04 11.99
CA ALA A 291 -11.97 -1.99 12.58
C ALA A 291 -10.59 -1.34 12.84
N ILE A 292 -9.99 -0.72 11.82
CA ILE A 292 -8.67 -0.05 11.90
C ILE A 292 -8.70 1.12 12.88
N ASN A 293 -9.86 1.76 13.08
CA ASN A 293 -10.02 2.85 14.06
C ASN A 293 -10.33 2.35 15.49
N GLY A 294 -10.29 1.04 15.75
CA GLY A 294 -10.59 0.45 17.06
C GLY A 294 -12.07 0.49 17.45
N LEU A 295 -12.96 0.78 16.51
CA LEU A 295 -14.40 0.92 16.70
C LEU A 295 -15.11 -0.40 16.35
N ALA A 296 -14.75 -1.47 17.05
CA ALA A 296 -15.19 -2.82 16.70
C ALA A 296 -16.71 -3.01 16.83
N LYS A 297 -17.34 -2.33 17.80
CA LYS A 297 -18.79 -2.40 17.99
C LYS A 297 -19.52 -1.78 16.80
N GLU A 298 -19.07 -0.60 16.37
CA GLU A 298 -19.59 0.10 15.21
C GLU A 298 -19.39 -0.71 13.91
N ALA A 299 -18.26 -1.42 13.79
CA ALA A 299 -18.01 -2.34 12.68
C ALA A 299 -19.03 -3.50 12.64
N LEU A 300 -19.30 -4.15 13.79
CA LEU A 300 -20.27 -5.24 13.91
C LEU A 300 -21.73 -4.77 13.72
N ASP A 301 -22.06 -3.58 14.22
CA ASP A 301 -23.36 -2.95 14.02
C ASP A 301 -23.56 -2.63 12.54
N LEU A 302 -22.54 -2.09 11.85
CA LEU A 302 -22.60 -1.82 10.41
C LEU A 302 -22.68 -3.11 9.59
N PHE A 303 -21.98 -4.17 9.99
CA PHE A 303 -22.12 -5.50 9.37
C PHE A 303 -23.54 -6.06 9.50
N SER A 304 -24.18 -5.86 10.65
CA SER A 304 -25.57 -6.25 10.87
C SER A 304 -26.53 -5.41 10.00
N GLN A 305 -26.27 -4.10 9.88
CA GLN A 305 -27.02 -3.22 8.97
C GLN A 305 -26.89 -3.65 7.51
N MET A 306 -25.68 -3.98 7.04
CA MET A 306 -25.42 -4.49 5.69
C MET A 306 -26.30 -5.70 5.36
N LYS A 307 -26.36 -6.68 6.27
CA LYS A 307 -27.20 -7.88 6.13
C LYS A 307 -28.69 -7.52 6.09
N SER A 308 -29.14 -6.63 6.99
CA SER A 308 -30.54 -6.18 7.04
C SER A 308 -30.96 -5.42 5.78
N ALA A 309 -30.02 -4.74 5.12
CA ALA A 309 -30.22 -4.04 3.85
C ALA A 309 -30.18 -4.99 2.62
N GLY A 310 -30.04 -6.30 2.83
CA GLY A 310 -30.06 -7.31 1.77
C GLY A 310 -28.74 -7.51 1.02
N PHE A 311 -27.65 -6.86 1.45
CA PHE A 311 -26.33 -7.06 0.87
C PHE A 311 -25.71 -8.34 1.41
N LYS A 312 -25.20 -9.18 0.50
CA LYS A 312 -24.47 -10.40 0.87
C LYS A 312 -23.01 -10.04 1.18
N PRO A 313 -22.50 -10.37 2.38
CA PRO A 313 -21.08 -10.25 2.69
C PRO A 313 -20.23 -11.03 1.69
N ASP A 314 -19.09 -10.48 1.33
CA ASP A 314 -18.04 -11.16 0.57
C ASP A 314 -16.83 -11.49 1.46
N SER A 315 -15.83 -12.18 0.90
CA SER A 315 -14.58 -12.52 1.59
C SER A 315 -13.95 -11.28 2.25
N VAL A 316 -13.91 -10.14 1.56
CA VAL A 316 -13.29 -8.92 2.09
C VAL A 316 -14.07 -8.36 3.27
N THR A 317 -15.41 -8.43 3.22
CA THR A 317 -16.29 -8.04 4.33
C THR A 317 -15.97 -8.84 5.58
N LEU A 318 -15.85 -10.16 5.45
CA LEU A 318 -15.61 -11.08 6.56
C LEU A 318 -14.21 -10.88 7.16
N THR A 319 -13.18 -10.63 6.33
CA THR A 319 -11.86 -10.20 6.80
C THR A 319 -11.95 -8.92 7.64
N GLY A 320 -12.72 -7.92 7.20
CA GLY A 320 -12.94 -6.68 7.97
C GLY A 320 -13.58 -6.90 9.34
N VAL A 321 -14.57 -7.80 9.42
CA VAL A 321 -15.23 -8.17 10.69
C VAL A 321 -14.28 -8.96 11.59
N LEU A 322 -13.53 -9.93 11.06
CA LEU A 322 -12.54 -10.68 11.84
C LEU A 322 -11.43 -9.76 12.39
N SER A 323 -10.99 -8.78 11.60
CA SER A 323 -10.05 -7.74 12.07
C SER A 323 -10.64 -6.91 13.21
N ALA A 324 -11.92 -6.53 13.14
CA ALA A 324 -12.60 -5.85 14.25
C ALA A 324 -12.62 -6.72 15.52
N CYS A 325 -12.94 -8.02 15.38
CA CYS A 325 -12.89 -8.98 16.49
C CYS A 325 -11.48 -9.09 17.08
N SER A 326 -10.44 -9.19 16.23
CA SER A 326 -9.03 -9.21 16.67
C SER A 326 -8.66 -7.98 17.50
N HIS A 327 -9.04 -6.79 17.04
CA HIS A 327 -8.73 -5.54 17.73
C HIS A 327 -9.48 -5.37 19.05
N ALA A 328 -10.69 -5.91 19.16
CA ALA A 328 -11.46 -5.92 20.40
C ALA A 328 -11.16 -7.10 21.33
N GLY A 329 -10.38 -8.10 20.89
CA GLY A 329 -10.14 -9.33 21.65
C GLY A 329 -11.38 -10.23 21.76
N MET A 330 -12.29 -10.18 20.80
CA MET A 330 -13.52 -10.98 20.76
C MET A 330 -13.26 -12.39 20.22
N VAL A 331 -12.46 -13.18 20.96
CA VAL A 331 -11.99 -14.52 20.53
C VAL A 331 -13.13 -15.42 20.10
N GLN A 332 -14.17 -15.54 20.94
CA GLN A 332 -15.30 -16.44 20.69
C GLN A 332 -16.08 -16.07 19.43
N GLU A 333 -16.32 -14.77 19.20
CA GLU A 333 -17.04 -14.33 18.00
C GLU A 333 -16.19 -14.50 16.74
N GLY A 334 -14.87 -14.24 16.82
CA GLY A 334 -13.96 -14.45 15.70
C GLY A 334 -13.86 -15.91 15.26
N LEU A 335 -13.69 -16.84 16.22
CA LEU A 335 -13.68 -18.28 15.94
C LEU A 335 -15.02 -18.76 15.37
N ARG A 336 -16.13 -18.35 15.99
CA ARG A 336 -17.47 -18.68 15.52
C ARG A 336 -17.71 -18.19 14.10
N LEU A 337 -17.27 -16.97 13.78
CA LEU A 337 -17.41 -16.43 12.44
C LEU A 337 -16.64 -17.27 11.43
N LEU A 338 -15.36 -17.59 11.72
CA LEU A 338 -14.49 -18.41 10.88
C LEU A 338 -15.11 -19.79 10.60
N ASP A 339 -15.57 -20.49 11.64
CA ASP A 339 -16.14 -21.84 11.51
C ASP A 339 -17.47 -21.85 10.74
N ARG A 340 -18.23 -20.76 10.80
CA ARG A 340 -19.53 -20.63 10.12
C ARG A 340 -19.46 -19.99 8.74
N MET A 341 -18.28 -19.57 8.27
CA MET A 341 -18.14 -18.89 6.97
C MET A 341 -18.70 -19.69 5.80
N ALA A 342 -18.30 -20.96 5.68
CA ALA A 342 -18.73 -21.83 4.59
C ALA A 342 -20.23 -22.16 4.69
N ALA A 343 -20.74 -22.38 5.91
CA ALA A 343 -22.13 -22.76 6.15
C ALA A 343 -23.12 -21.59 5.95
N ASP A 344 -22.81 -20.42 6.51
CA ASP A 344 -23.75 -19.29 6.53
C ASP A 344 -23.62 -18.39 5.30
N TYR A 345 -22.43 -18.30 4.69
CA TYR A 345 -22.14 -17.35 3.62
C TYR A 345 -21.69 -17.99 2.31
N LEU A 346 -21.48 -19.32 2.27
CA LEU A 346 -20.94 -20.04 1.11
C LEU A 346 -19.57 -19.50 0.68
N ILE A 347 -18.77 -19.05 1.66
CA ILE A 347 -17.42 -18.51 1.45
C ILE A 347 -16.45 -19.43 2.17
N GLU A 348 -15.53 -20.04 1.42
CA GLU A 348 -14.44 -20.81 1.99
C GLU A 348 -13.43 -19.86 2.67
N PRO A 349 -13.02 -20.12 3.92
CA PRO A 349 -11.98 -19.35 4.57
C PRO A 349 -10.68 -19.34 3.77
N THR A 350 -10.21 -18.14 3.46
CA THR A 350 -8.90 -17.89 2.84
C THR A 350 -7.81 -17.65 3.89
N ILE A 351 -6.55 -17.65 3.46
CA ILE A 351 -5.37 -17.33 4.29
C ILE A 351 -5.55 -16.01 5.05
N GLU A 352 -6.17 -14.99 4.46
CA GLU A 352 -6.41 -13.69 5.11
C GLU A 352 -7.32 -13.82 6.34
N HIS A 353 -8.36 -14.65 6.26
CA HIS A 353 -9.27 -14.88 7.38
C HIS A 353 -8.57 -15.63 8.51
N TYR A 354 -7.82 -16.69 8.17
CA TYR A 354 -7.00 -17.40 9.15
C TYR A 354 -5.96 -16.48 9.77
N GLY A 355 -5.32 -15.60 9.00
CA GLY A 355 -4.37 -14.60 9.50
C GLY A 355 -4.98 -13.69 10.55
N CYS A 356 -6.21 -13.21 10.33
CA CYS A 356 -6.93 -12.39 11.32
C CYS A 356 -7.22 -13.17 12.61
N VAL A 357 -7.55 -14.46 12.52
CA VAL A 357 -7.84 -15.30 13.70
C VAL A 357 -6.57 -15.70 14.44
N VAL A 358 -5.47 -15.97 13.73
CA VAL A 358 -4.16 -16.20 14.34
C VAL A 358 -3.69 -14.95 15.08
N ASP A 359 -3.87 -13.75 14.50
CA ASP A 359 -3.60 -12.48 15.18
C ASP A 359 -4.50 -12.30 16.43
N LEU A 360 -5.80 -12.62 16.33
CA LEU A 360 -6.75 -12.57 17.44
C LEU A 360 -6.34 -13.50 18.61
N LEU A 361 -6.02 -14.76 18.33
CA LEU A 361 -5.55 -15.74 19.31
C LEU A 361 -4.20 -15.35 19.90
N GLY A 362 -3.29 -14.90 19.02
CA GLY A 362 -1.96 -14.43 19.37
C GLY A 362 -2.02 -13.25 20.35
N ARG A 363 -2.88 -12.26 20.11
CA ARG A 363 -3.13 -11.12 21.02
C ARG A 363 -3.79 -11.52 22.34
N ALA A 364 -4.59 -12.58 22.33
CA ALA A 364 -5.19 -13.15 23.53
C ALA A 364 -4.21 -14.01 24.36
N GLY A 365 -3.00 -14.25 23.85
CA GLY A 365 -2.00 -15.13 24.49
C GLY A 365 -2.26 -16.62 24.30
N GLN A 366 -3.20 -17.01 23.42
CA GLN A 366 -3.54 -18.40 23.14
C GLN A 366 -2.67 -18.97 22.01
N LEU A 367 -1.37 -19.07 22.27
CA LEU A 367 -0.37 -19.41 21.25
C LEU A 367 -0.51 -20.85 20.75
N GLU A 368 -0.85 -21.79 21.62
CA GLU A 368 -1.02 -23.21 21.29
C GLU A 368 -2.22 -23.42 20.36
N GLU A 369 -3.32 -22.70 20.61
CA GLU A 369 -4.51 -22.73 19.76
C GLU A 369 -4.24 -22.09 18.39
N ALA A 370 -3.46 -21.00 18.36
CA ALA A 370 -3.03 -20.37 17.12
C ALA A 370 -2.14 -21.32 16.29
N LEU A 371 -1.21 -22.03 16.94
CA LEU A 371 -0.37 -23.05 16.30
C LEU A 371 -1.20 -24.24 15.78
N ALA A 372 -2.15 -24.72 16.57
CA ALA A 372 -3.07 -25.78 16.16
C ALA A 372 -3.89 -25.38 14.93
N LEU A 373 -4.34 -24.12 14.88
CA LEU A 373 -5.07 -23.59 13.73
C LEU A 373 -4.20 -23.56 12.46
N ILE A 374 -2.94 -23.11 12.55
CA ILE A 374 -2.00 -23.12 11.41
C ILE A 374 -1.75 -24.56 10.93
N ASN A 375 -1.53 -25.50 11.85
CA ASN A 375 -1.29 -26.90 11.50
C ASN A 375 -2.51 -27.56 10.83
N ARG A 376 -3.74 -27.13 11.16
CA ARG A 376 -4.98 -27.61 10.51
C ARG A 376 -5.06 -27.24 9.02
N ILE A 377 -4.38 -26.19 8.59
CA ILE A 377 -4.37 -25.70 7.19
C ILE A 377 -3.36 -26.51 6.32
N SER A 378 -2.49 -27.31 6.96
CA SER A 378 -1.27 -27.96 6.43
C SER A 378 -1.25 -28.30 4.93
N LEU A 379 -0.70 -27.35 4.15
CA LEU A 379 -0.09 -27.40 2.80
C LEU A 379 -0.13 -26.00 2.13
N SER A 380 -0.95 -25.08 2.64
CA SER A 380 -1.14 -23.73 2.10
C SER A 380 -0.80 -22.59 3.07
N ALA A 381 -0.27 -22.90 4.27
CA ALA A 381 0.16 -21.87 5.20
C ALA A 381 1.35 -21.10 4.62
N ASP A 382 1.17 -19.79 4.45
CA ASP A 382 2.17 -18.91 3.87
C ASP A 382 3.01 -18.22 4.97
N VAL A 383 4.01 -17.47 4.52
CA VAL A 383 4.92 -16.71 5.39
C VAL A 383 4.14 -15.70 6.27
N ALA A 384 2.99 -15.21 5.81
CA ALA A 384 2.20 -14.23 6.53
C ALA A 384 1.52 -14.82 7.78
N LEU A 385 0.93 -16.02 7.68
CA LEU A 385 0.33 -16.73 8.82
C LEU A 385 1.35 -17.02 9.93
N TRP A 386 2.50 -17.58 9.55
CA TRP A 386 3.60 -17.82 10.49
C TRP A 386 4.16 -16.51 11.07
N GLY A 387 4.23 -15.45 10.25
CA GLY A 387 4.62 -14.12 10.70
C GLY A 387 3.71 -13.55 11.79
N ALA A 388 2.38 -13.73 11.66
CA ALA A 388 1.42 -13.31 12.68
C ALA A 388 1.66 -14.02 14.03
N LEU A 389 1.89 -15.34 13.99
CA LEU A 389 2.22 -16.11 15.19
C LEU A 389 3.59 -15.72 15.76
N LEU A 390 4.59 -15.47 14.92
CA LEU A 390 5.93 -15.03 15.36
C LEU A 390 5.85 -13.72 16.15
N VAL A 391 5.03 -12.78 15.69
CA VAL A 391 4.77 -11.52 16.40
C VAL A 391 4.12 -11.79 17.76
N ALA A 392 3.18 -12.72 17.85
CA ALA A 392 2.55 -13.10 19.12
C ALA A 392 3.53 -13.79 20.08
N CYS A 393 4.33 -14.76 19.60
CA CYS A 393 5.36 -15.42 20.39
C CYS A 393 6.34 -14.41 20.98
N ARG A 394 6.70 -13.37 20.21
CA ARG A 394 7.51 -12.26 20.70
C ARG A 394 6.81 -11.49 21.83
N VAL A 395 5.58 -11.03 21.60
CA VAL A 395 4.83 -10.22 22.58
C VAL A 395 4.68 -10.97 23.92
N HIS A 396 4.42 -12.27 23.84
CA HIS A 396 4.26 -13.15 25.01
C HIS A 396 5.57 -13.82 25.48
N LYS A 397 6.71 -13.47 24.86
CA LYS A 397 8.06 -13.97 25.20
C LYS A 397 8.21 -15.49 25.18
N ASN A 398 7.45 -16.16 24.34
CA ASN A 398 7.60 -17.58 24.09
C ASN A 398 8.71 -17.80 23.05
N LEU A 399 9.97 -17.75 23.50
CA LEU A 399 11.15 -17.85 22.63
C LEU A 399 11.27 -19.21 21.96
N GLU A 400 10.85 -20.29 22.62
CA GLU A 400 10.91 -21.65 22.10
C GLU A 400 9.99 -21.83 20.89
N MET A 401 8.71 -21.45 21.03
CA MET A 401 7.77 -21.47 19.92
C MET A 401 8.19 -20.47 18.83
N GLY A 402 8.70 -19.29 19.21
CA GLY A 402 9.21 -18.31 18.25
C GLY A 402 10.37 -18.85 17.40
N GLU A 403 11.31 -19.57 17.98
CA GLU A 403 12.43 -20.19 17.25
C GLU A 403 11.93 -21.21 16.24
N MET A 404 10.97 -22.06 16.64
CA MET A 404 10.33 -23.03 15.74
C MET A 404 9.63 -22.33 14.57
N VAL A 405 8.78 -21.33 14.85
CA VAL A 405 8.05 -20.57 13.84
C VAL A 405 8.99 -19.90 12.85
N ALA A 406 10.05 -19.25 13.34
CA ALA A 406 11.03 -18.59 12.47
C ALA A 406 11.77 -19.59 11.56
N LYS A 407 12.07 -20.81 12.05
CA LYS A 407 12.64 -21.87 11.22
C LYS A 407 11.67 -22.36 10.15
N GLU A 408 10.39 -22.52 10.44
CA GLU A 408 9.37 -22.87 9.43
C GLU A 408 9.23 -21.77 8.36
N MET A 409 9.23 -20.50 8.76
CA MET A 409 9.21 -19.38 7.81
C MET A 409 10.40 -19.42 6.85
N LEU A 410 11.60 -19.74 7.34
CA LEU A 410 12.81 -19.79 6.50
C LEU A 410 12.84 -21.01 5.56
N LYS A 411 12.09 -22.07 5.86
CA LYS A 411 11.90 -23.17 4.90
C LYS A 411 11.04 -22.73 3.71
N LEU A 412 10.05 -21.86 3.95
CA LEU A 412 9.13 -21.35 2.92
C LEU A 412 9.73 -20.18 2.14
N ASP A 413 10.35 -19.24 2.85
CA ASP A 413 11.01 -18.05 2.30
C ASP A 413 12.43 -17.97 2.87
N PRO A 414 13.40 -18.59 2.16
CA PRO A 414 14.79 -18.53 2.55
C PRO A 414 15.38 -17.13 2.47
N VAL A 415 14.72 -16.06 2.02
CA VAL A 415 15.29 -14.70 2.04
C VAL A 415 14.61 -13.79 3.06
N ASN A 416 13.73 -14.35 3.90
CA ASN A 416 12.99 -13.59 4.89
C ASN A 416 13.91 -12.88 5.89
N ALA A 417 13.95 -11.54 5.84
CA ALA A 417 14.76 -10.74 6.75
C ALA A 417 14.22 -10.78 8.19
N GLY A 418 12.90 -10.75 8.37
CA GLY A 418 12.25 -10.71 9.68
C GLY A 418 12.55 -11.95 10.53
N ALA A 419 12.39 -13.14 9.94
CA ALA A 419 12.64 -14.41 10.62
C ALA A 419 14.12 -14.59 11.01
N ARG A 420 15.07 -14.19 10.14
CA ARG A 420 16.50 -14.23 10.46
C ARG A 420 16.87 -13.30 11.60
N VAL A 421 16.38 -12.07 11.53
CA VAL A 421 16.66 -11.08 12.58
C VAL A 421 16.09 -11.56 13.92
N PHE A 422 14.89 -12.13 13.92
CA PHE A 422 14.31 -12.74 15.12
C PHE A 422 15.20 -13.86 15.69
N LEU A 423 15.64 -14.82 14.85
CA LEU A 423 16.55 -15.89 15.30
C LEU A 423 17.87 -15.32 15.86
N SER A 424 18.44 -14.31 15.21
CA SER A 424 19.63 -13.61 15.72
C SER A 424 19.40 -13.05 17.12
N ASN A 425 18.23 -12.47 17.40
CA ASN A 425 17.90 -11.91 18.72
C ASN A 425 17.71 -13.03 19.76
N VAL A 426 17.01 -14.11 19.40
CA VAL A 426 16.81 -15.28 20.30
C VAL A 426 18.14 -15.92 20.69
N TYR A 427 19.05 -16.09 19.72
CA TYR A 427 20.37 -16.66 19.98
C TYR A 427 21.26 -15.72 20.81
N ALA A 428 21.19 -14.41 20.57
CA ALA A 428 21.90 -13.42 21.39
C ALA A 428 21.40 -13.45 22.84
N ALA A 429 20.08 -13.45 23.06
CA ALA A 429 19.48 -13.54 24.39
C ALA A 429 19.83 -14.85 25.12
N SER A 430 20.10 -15.92 24.37
CA SER A 430 20.52 -17.23 24.88
C SER A 430 22.04 -17.38 25.01
N GLY A 431 22.84 -16.33 24.74
CA GLY A 431 24.30 -16.36 24.78
C GLY A 431 24.98 -17.20 23.69
N LYS A 432 24.25 -17.63 22.65
CA LYS A 432 24.73 -18.49 21.55
C LYS A 432 25.37 -17.64 20.43
N TRP A 433 26.46 -16.93 20.74
CA TRP A 433 27.07 -15.96 19.82
C TRP A 433 27.56 -16.54 18.49
N GLY A 434 27.99 -17.81 18.45
CA GLY A 434 28.36 -18.46 17.18
C GLY A 434 27.20 -18.53 16.17
N LEU A 435 25.99 -18.86 16.63
CA LEU A 435 24.80 -18.89 15.78
C LEU A 435 24.34 -17.48 15.35
N VAL A 436 24.59 -16.47 16.18
CA VAL A 436 24.35 -15.06 15.83
C VAL A 436 25.24 -14.65 14.65
N GLU A 437 26.52 -15.01 14.72
CA GLU A 437 27.48 -14.73 13.65
C GLU A 437 27.08 -15.43 12.35
N ASP A 438 26.70 -16.71 12.41
CA ASP A 438 26.25 -17.48 11.25
C ASP A 438 25.03 -16.84 10.55
N VAL A 439 24.02 -16.45 11.33
CA VAL A 439 22.81 -15.79 10.80
C VAL A 439 23.15 -14.45 10.15
N ARG A 440 23.98 -13.63 10.81
CA ARG A 440 24.38 -12.30 10.29
C ARG A 440 25.27 -12.40 9.05
N LYS A 441 26.17 -13.40 8.99
CA LYS A 441 26.98 -13.69 7.82
C LYS A 441 26.11 -14.10 6.64
N GLY A 442 25.16 -15.01 6.86
CA GLY A 442 24.20 -15.42 5.83
C GLY A 442 23.36 -14.27 5.28
N MET A 443 22.97 -13.30 6.13
CA MET A 443 22.26 -12.09 5.66
C MET A 443 23.12 -11.23 4.72
N LYS A 444 24.43 -11.09 5.01
CA LYS A 444 25.36 -10.31 4.16
C LYS A 444 25.61 -10.99 2.81
N GLU A 445 25.88 -12.29 2.81
CA GLU A 445 26.16 -13.07 1.60
C GLU A 445 24.98 -13.07 0.64
N GLN A 446 23.75 -13.09 1.17
CA GLN A 446 22.52 -13.08 0.38
C GLN A 446 21.98 -11.68 0.08
N MET A 447 22.71 -10.62 0.46
CA MET A 447 22.29 -9.22 0.30
C MET A 447 20.87 -8.96 0.84
N ILE A 448 20.54 -9.56 1.99
CA ILE A 448 19.23 -9.42 2.63
C ILE A 448 19.29 -8.18 3.53
N TYR A 449 18.53 -7.15 3.15
CA TYR A 449 18.41 -5.91 3.90
C TYR A 449 17.00 -5.76 4.47
N LYS A 450 16.90 -5.32 5.72
CA LYS A 450 15.62 -4.91 6.33
C LYS A 450 15.36 -3.44 5.94
N PRO A 451 14.17 -3.09 5.43
CA PRO A 451 13.82 -1.69 5.20
C PRO A 451 13.89 -0.93 6.53
N PRO A 452 14.50 0.28 6.56
CA PRO A 452 14.61 1.05 7.79
C PRO A 452 13.23 1.48 8.27
N GLY A 453 13.08 1.59 9.59
CA GLY A 453 11.91 2.23 10.17
C GLY A 453 11.90 3.70 9.79
N SER A 454 10.78 4.17 9.27
CA SER A 454 10.58 5.57 8.93
C SER A 454 9.31 6.09 9.57
N SER A 455 9.40 7.33 10.04
CA SER A 455 8.25 8.09 10.54
C SER A 455 8.07 9.31 9.69
N SER A 456 6.83 9.61 9.34
CA SER A 456 6.48 10.71 8.47
C SER A 456 5.42 11.61 9.08
N ILE A 457 5.48 12.88 8.72
CA ILE A 457 4.55 13.92 9.14
C ILE A 457 4.19 14.78 7.94
N GLU A 458 2.90 15.08 7.79
CA GLU A 458 2.41 16.01 6.78
C GLU A 458 2.32 17.42 7.36
N LEU A 459 3.06 18.37 6.78
CA LEU A 459 2.96 19.80 7.08
C LEU A 459 2.89 20.61 5.79
N ASP A 460 1.97 21.59 5.73
CA ASP A 460 1.77 22.48 4.58
C ASP A 460 1.67 21.73 3.23
N GLY A 461 0.97 20.60 3.26
CA GLY A 461 0.75 19.73 2.09
C GLY A 461 2.02 19.04 1.60
N THR A 462 3.06 18.91 2.42
CA THR A 462 4.29 18.16 2.12
C THR A 462 4.50 17.09 3.19
N VAL A 463 4.78 15.87 2.76
CA VAL A 463 5.13 14.76 3.66
C VAL A 463 6.64 14.79 3.90
N HIS A 464 7.04 14.96 5.15
CA HIS A 464 8.41 14.89 5.61
C HIS A 464 8.63 13.52 6.23
N GLU A 465 9.59 12.76 5.72
CA GLU A 465 9.97 11.44 6.22
C GLU A 465 11.30 11.54 6.96
N PHE A 466 11.39 10.84 8.09
CA PHE A 466 12.56 10.77 8.95
C PHE A 466 12.94 9.31 9.14
N LEU A 467 14.23 9.02 8.99
CA LEU A 467 14.84 7.79 9.49
C LEU A 467 15.41 8.03 10.88
N SER A 468 15.71 6.97 11.61
CA SER A 468 16.43 7.15 12.87
C SER A 468 17.85 7.64 12.63
N GLY A 469 18.30 8.55 13.50
CA GLY A 469 19.59 9.22 13.34
C GLY A 469 19.68 10.13 12.10
N ASP A 470 18.56 10.41 11.43
CA ASP A 470 18.54 11.15 10.18
C ASP A 470 18.95 12.62 10.36
N ARG A 471 20.03 13.02 9.67
CA ARG A 471 20.52 14.39 9.61
C ARG A 471 20.40 15.02 8.23
N SER A 472 19.75 14.36 7.28
CA SER A 472 19.60 14.81 5.89
C SER A 472 18.65 16.01 5.75
N HIS A 473 17.75 16.23 6.72
CA HIS A 473 16.79 17.32 6.69
C HIS A 473 17.48 18.69 6.86
N SER A 474 17.04 19.69 6.09
CA SER A 474 17.62 21.05 6.12
C SER A 474 17.55 21.74 7.49
N HIS A 475 16.62 21.32 8.35
CA HIS A 475 16.42 21.83 9.71
C HIS A 475 16.95 20.89 10.80
N SER A 476 17.83 19.95 10.45
CA SER A 476 18.34 18.91 11.36
C SER A 476 18.78 19.47 12.73
N ASP A 477 19.61 20.51 12.76
CA ASP A 477 20.12 21.07 14.02
C ASP A 477 19.00 21.56 14.96
N GLN A 478 17.94 22.16 14.41
CA GLN A 478 16.80 22.61 15.19
C GLN A 478 15.96 21.44 15.71
N ILE A 479 15.80 20.40 14.88
CA ILE A 479 15.08 19.17 15.24
C ILE A 479 15.78 18.47 16.41
N TYR A 480 17.10 18.31 16.34
CA TYR A 480 17.88 17.69 17.42
C TYR A 480 17.85 18.52 18.70
N LYS A 481 17.92 19.86 18.60
CA LYS A 481 17.76 20.73 19.77
C LYS A 481 16.39 20.57 20.45
N MET A 482 15.32 20.51 19.66
CA MET A 482 13.96 20.26 20.19
C MET A 482 13.84 18.84 20.75
N LEU A 483 14.49 17.86 20.13
CA LEU A 483 14.55 16.49 20.64
C LEU A 483 15.20 16.44 22.03
N ASP A 484 16.29 17.17 22.24
CA ASP A 484 16.93 17.28 23.56
C ASP A 484 16.00 17.93 24.58
N GLU A 485 15.26 18.97 24.21
CA GLU A 485 14.23 19.59 25.06
C GLU A 485 13.13 18.58 25.44
N ILE A 486 12.63 17.81 24.48
CA ILE A 486 11.64 16.74 24.71
C ILE A 486 12.20 15.70 25.68
N CYS A 487 13.41 15.19 25.42
CA CYS A 487 14.07 14.19 26.27
C CYS A 487 14.24 14.71 27.71
N ASN A 488 14.61 15.97 27.88
CA ASN A 488 14.74 16.59 29.21
C ASN A 488 13.39 16.72 29.93
N ILE A 489 12.32 17.13 29.24
CA ILE A 489 10.97 17.18 29.80
C ILE A 489 10.50 15.78 30.23
N VAL A 490 10.73 14.78 29.40
CA VAL A 490 10.31 13.40 29.64
C VAL A 490 11.08 12.79 30.82
N ARG A 491 12.40 13.04 30.91
CA ARG A 491 13.23 12.67 32.07
C ARG A 491 12.77 13.33 33.36
N SER A 492 12.41 14.62 33.32
CA SER A 492 11.91 15.35 34.50
C SER A 492 10.59 14.77 35.06
N ARG A 493 9.86 14.00 34.25
CA ARG A 493 8.61 13.32 34.62
C ARG A 493 8.81 11.87 35.04
N GLY A 494 10.06 11.44 35.24
CA GLY A 494 10.38 10.10 35.75
C GLY A 494 10.44 9.00 34.69
N HIS A 495 10.39 9.34 33.39
CA HIS A 495 10.63 8.35 32.33
C HIS A 495 12.09 7.93 32.33
N LYS A 496 12.33 6.62 32.38
CA LYS A 496 13.65 6.02 32.14
C LYS A 496 13.63 5.33 30.78
N SER A 497 14.60 5.66 29.94
CA SER A 497 14.76 5.04 28.63
C SER A 497 14.91 3.53 28.80
N THR A 498 14.14 2.76 28.05
CA THR A 498 14.25 1.30 28.09
C THR A 498 15.37 0.86 27.14
N THR A 499 16.61 0.72 27.64
CA THR A 499 17.81 0.33 26.86
C THR A 499 17.87 -1.15 26.48
N LYS A 500 16.98 -1.94 27.10
CA LYS A 500 16.79 -3.39 26.92
C LYS A 500 16.59 -3.86 25.48
N GLU A 501 16.26 -2.96 24.55
CA GLU A 501 16.02 -3.24 23.13
C GLU A 501 17.30 -3.15 22.26
N VAL A 502 18.39 -2.60 22.79
CA VAL A 502 19.66 -2.47 22.06
C VAL A 502 20.52 -3.72 22.30
N THR A 503 20.50 -4.64 21.33
CA THR A 503 21.17 -5.96 21.38
C THR A 503 22.68 -5.91 21.11
N PHE A 504 23.28 -4.72 21.05
CA PHE A 504 24.71 -4.58 20.86
C PHE A 504 25.43 -4.61 22.21
N ASP A 505 26.63 -5.18 22.21
CA ASP A 505 27.56 -5.10 23.33
C ASP A 505 28.23 -3.71 23.30
N ILE A 506 27.44 -2.70 23.69
CA ILE A 506 27.85 -1.30 23.84
C ILE A 506 27.45 -0.81 25.22
N ASP A 507 28.07 0.26 25.69
CA ASP A 507 27.79 0.85 26.99
C ASP A 507 26.35 1.36 27.08
N GLU A 508 25.75 1.31 28.28
CA GLU A 508 24.33 1.68 28.49
C GLU A 508 24.03 3.13 28.07
N GLU A 509 25.00 4.04 28.16
CA GLU A 509 24.88 5.43 27.68
C GLU A 509 24.72 5.50 26.14
N ASP A 510 25.43 4.66 25.40
CA ASP A 510 25.31 4.57 23.94
C ASP A 510 23.98 3.91 23.52
N LYS A 511 23.46 2.98 24.33
CA LYS A 511 22.12 2.40 24.13
C LYS A 511 21.03 3.45 24.30
N GLU A 512 21.14 4.32 25.31
CA GLU A 512 20.21 5.43 25.49
C GLU A 512 20.28 6.44 24.33
N ALA A 513 21.49 6.71 23.81
CA ALA A 513 21.69 7.59 22.66
C ALA A 513 20.99 7.04 21.40
N CYS A 514 21.08 5.73 21.12
CA CYS A 514 20.37 5.09 20.02
C CYS A 514 18.84 5.22 20.13
N VAL A 515 18.28 4.94 21.32
CA VAL A 515 16.83 5.00 21.56
C VAL A 515 16.29 6.44 21.52
N SER A 516 17.13 7.42 21.85
CA SER A 516 16.75 8.83 21.80
C SER A 516 16.51 9.36 20.38
N GLN A 517 17.17 8.78 19.37
CA GLN A 517 17.19 9.30 17.99
C GLN A 517 16.20 8.59 17.04
N HIS A 518 15.26 7.82 17.59
CA HIS A 518 14.24 7.12 16.80
C HIS A 518 13.44 8.08 15.91
N SER A 519 13.10 7.58 14.71
CA SER A 519 12.39 8.32 13.66
C SER A 519 11.14 9.05 14.16
N GLU A 520 10.38 8.46 15.08
CA GLU A 520 9.14 9.02 15.61
C GLU A 520 9.40 10.30 16.39
N LYS A 521 10.46 10.31 17.20
CA LYS A 521 10.81 11.45 18.05
C LYS A 521 11.33 12.62 17.20
N LEU A 522 12.08 12.32 16.14
CA LEU A 522 12.50 13.32 15.15
C LEU A 522 11.28 13.93 14.43
N ALA A 523 10.33 13.11 14.01
CA ALA A 523 9.11 13.58 13.36
C ALA A 523 8.26 14.47 14.30
N VAL A 524 8.17 14.11 15.59
CA VAL A 524 7.49 14.94 16.59
C VAL A 524 8.23 16.23 16.88
N ALA A 525 9.55 16.20 17.03
CA ALA A 525 10.36 17.39 17.23
C ALA A 525 10.18 18.37 16.06
N PHE A 526 10.28 17.88 14.82
CA PHE A 526 10.00 18.66 13.63
C PHE A 526 8.57 19.24 13.62
N GLY A 527 7.57 18.42 13.95
CA GLY A 527 6.18 18.84 14.08
C GLY A 527 5.98 19.94 15.12
N LEU A 528 6.66 19.86 16.27
CA LEU A 528 6.54 20.85 17.34
C LEU A 528 7.12 22.21 16.95
N ILE A 529 8.25 22.23 16.23
CA ILE A 529 8.92 23.45 15.74
C ILE A 529 8.05 24.16 14.69
N ASN A 530 7.49 23.40 13.74
CA ASN A 530 6.90 23.96 12.52
C ASN A 530 5.38 24.15 12.61
N THR A 531 4.75 23.85 13.75
CA THR A 531 3.30 24.03 13.91
C THR A 531 2.94 25.04 14.99
N ARG A 532 1.88 25.80 14.72
CA ARG A 532 1.29 26.69 15.72
C ARG A 532 0.85 25.90 16.95
N LYS A 533 0.89 26.58 18.09
CA LYS A 533 0.31 26.13 19.35
C LYS A 533 -1.18 25.76 19.15
N GLY A 534 -1.61 24.62 19.66
CA GLY A 534 -2.95 24.06 19.46
C GLY A 534 -3.09 23.15 18.22
N ALA A 535 -2.10 23.09 17.34
CA ALA A 535 -2.17 22.22 16.16
C ALA A 535 -2.10 20.74 16.55
N VAL A 536 -2.87 19.93 15.81
CA VAL A 536 -2.83 18.47 15.92
C VAL A 536 -1.64 17.95 15.12
N LEU A 537 -0.76 17.17 15.76
CA LEU A 537 0.32 16.48 15.06
C LEU A 537 -0.14 15.10 14.63
N ARG A 538 0.06 14.76 13.36
CA ARG A 538 -0.22 13.44 12.81
C ARG A 538 1.07 12.80 12.36
N ILE A 539 1.50 11.77 13.07
CA ILE A 539 2.72 11.02 12.78
C ILE A 539 2.32 9.64 12.28
N VAL A 540 2.90 9.25 11.15
CA VAL A 540 2.67 7.97 10.49
C VAL A 540 3.96 7.18 10.47
N LYS A 541 3.94 5.96 11.01
CA LYS A 541 5.08 5.03 10.98
C LYS A 541 4.80 3.85 10.05
N ASN A 542 5.83 3.44 9.30
CA ASN A 542 5.78 2.29 8.39
C ASN A 542 5.97 0.93 9.10
N LEU A 543 6.41 0.96 10.37
CA LEU A 543 6.63 -0.19 11.24
C LEU A 543 5.92 0.04 12.59
N ARG A 544 5.78 -1.02 13.39
CA ARG A 544 5.24 -0.93 14.75
C ARG A 544 6.11 -0.02 15.63
N ILE A 545 5.48 0.82 16.44
CA ILE A 545 6.18 1.73 17.35
C ILE A 545 6.75 0.93 18.54
N CYS A 546 8.00 1.21 18.94
CA CYS A 546 8.61 0.56 20.11
C CYS A 546 8.02 1.09 21.44
N GLU A 547 8.19 0.35 22.53
CA GLU A 547 7.59 0.68 23.82
C GLU A 547 8.10 2.02 24.38
N ASP A 548 9.39 2.31 24.19
CA ASP A 548 9.98 3.58 24.61
C ASP A 548 9.38 4.76 23.84
N CYS A 549 9.34 4.69 22.50
CA CYS A 549 8.70 5.71 21.70
C CYS A 549 7.24 5.88 22.07
N HIS A 550 6.48 4.81 22.24
CA HIS A 550 5.07 4.88 22.64
C HIS A 550 4.90 5.59 24.00
N SER A 551 5.74 5.25 24.98
CA SER A 551 5.72 5.85 26.32
C SER A 551 6.11 7.33 26.30
N VAL A 552 7.16 7.67 25.56
CA VAL A 552 7.59 9.06 25.31
C VAL A 552 6.45 9.84 24.67
N MET A 553 5.79 9.29 23.66
CA MET A 553 4.69 9.96 22.94
C MET A 553 3.48 10.20 23.84
N LYS A 554 3.16 9.24 24.70
CA LYS A 554 2.13 9.40 25.74
C LYS A 554 2.49 10.55 26.68
N LEU A 555 3.72 10.59 27.19
CA LEU A 555 4.18 11.65 28.10
C LEU A 555 4.30 13.02 27.42
N VAL A 556 4.73 13.06 26.16
CA VAL A 556 4.78 14.28 25.34
C VAL A 556 3.37 14.80 25.11
N SER A 557 2.42 13.91 24.80
CA SER A 557 1.02 14.28 24.71
C SER A 557 0.53 14.82 26.05
N GLU A 558 0.62 14.08 27.16
CA GLU A 558 0.15 14.45 28.51
C GLU A 558 0.87 15.68 29.10
N GLY A 559 2.12 15.91 28.71
CA GLY A 559 2.97 16.94 29.29
C GLY A 559 3.00 18.27 28.62
N LEU A 560 2.77 18.27 27.31
CA LEU A 560 2.49 19.49 26.56
C LEU A 560 0.98 19.77 26.48
N LEU A 561 0.14 18.93 27.11
CA LEU A 561 -1.34 18.95 27.16
C LEU A 561 -1.95 20.09 28.00
N VAL A 562 -1.44 21.31 27.85
CA VAL A 562 -2.35 22.47 27.76
C VAL A 562 -2.49 22.89 26.29
N ARG A 563 -1.71 22.35 25.34
CA ARG A 563 -1.43 23.05 24.08
C ARG A 563 -1.35 22.26 22.77
N LYS A 564 -1.36 20.92 22.66
CA LYS A 564 -1.42 20.20 21.34
C LYS A 564 -1.99 18.77 21.49
N SER A 565 -2.69 18.26 20.46
CA SER A 565 -3.19 16.86 20.39
C SER A 565 -2.32 16.03 19.42
N LEU A 566 -1.96 14.80 19.77
CA LEU A 566 -1.18 13.89 18.93
C LEU A 566 -2.07 12.72 18.48
N VAL A 567 -2.13 12.46 17.17
CA VAL A 567 -2.81 11.28 16.60
C VAL A 567 -1.76 10.46 15.86
N MET A 568 -1.54 9.23 16.30
CA MET A 568 -0.59 8.32 15.66
C MET A 568 -1.34 7.26 14.87
N GLY A 569 -0.93 7.05 13.62
CA GLY A 569 -1.45 6.01 12.74
C GLY A 569 -0.33 5.05 12.34
N GLU A 570 -0.55 3.76 12.55
CA GLU A 570 0.32 2.72 11.99
C GLU A 570 -0.20 2.35 10.60
N PHE A 571 0.67 2.43 9.59
CA PHE A 571 0.40 1.96 8.23
C PHE A 571 1.31 0.78 7.93
N GLY A 572 0.85 -0.42 8.27
CA GLY A 572 1.55 -1.67 7.98
C GLY A 572 0.82 -2.49 6.94
N SER A 573 1.52 -2.93 5.91
CA SER A 573 1.15 -4.11 5.14
C SER A 573 1.07 -5.30 6.10
N SER A 574 -0.16 -5.71 6.40
CA SER A 574 -0.52 -6.72 7.40
C SER A 574 -0.30 -6.28 8.86
N ILE A 575 -1.44 -6.23 9.57
CA ILE A 575 -1.58 -6.30 11.03
C ILE A 575 -1.28 -5.01 11.82
N CYS A 576 -2.40 -4.48 12.34
CA CYS A 576 -2.61 -3.80 13.61
C CYS A 576 -2.44 -2.28 13.72
N SER A 577 -3.52 -1.69 14.22
CA SER A 577 -3.73 -0.27 14.42
C SER A 577 -4.05 -0.01 15.89
N LEU A 578 -3.25 0.82 16.55
CA LEU A 578 -3.62 1.45 17.81
C LEU A 578 -3.58 2.96 17.60
N ILE A 579 -4.73 3.53 17.24
CA ILE A 579 -4.93 4.97 17.24
C ILE A 579 -5.16 5.37 18.70
N ILE A 580 -4.24 6.12 19.30
CA ILE A 580 -4.54 6.89 20.51
C ILE A 580 -5.51 8.00 20.10
N ARG A 581 -6.81 7.72 20.18
CA ARG A 581 -7.88 8.73 20.17
C ARG A 581 -8.07 9.26 21.58
N ALA A 582 -7.31 10.29 21.94
CA ALA A 582 -7.73 11.21 22.99
C ALA A 582 -8.79 12.14 22.39
N ILE A 583 -10.04 11.67 22.33
CA ILE A 583 -11.19 12.52 22.01
C ILE A 583 -11.40 13.48 23.19
N ALA A 584 -11.03 14.75 23.02
CA ALA A 584 -11.61 15.85 23.78
C ALA A 584 -12.99 16.19 23.20
N PHE A 585 -14.00 15.35 23.50
CA PHE A 585 -15.39 15.68 23.19
C PHE A 585 -15.91 16.61 24.28
N LYS A 586 -16.37 17.80 23.87
CA LYS A 586 -17.23 18.74 24.62
C LYS A 586 -16.65 19.37 25.88
N LEU A 587 -15.87 20.43 25.70
CA LEU A 587 -15.96 21.63 26.56
C LEU A 587 -15.78 22.89 25.71
N HIS A 588 -16.67 23.14 24.76
CA HIS A 588 -16.89 24.50 24.24
C HIS A 588 -18.35 24.71 23.81
N GLN A 589 -19.19 24.85 24.82
CA GLN A 589 -20.26 25.85 24.90
C GLN A 589 -20.28 26.25 26.39
N ALA A 590 -20.11 27.49 26.83
CA ALA A 590 -19.97 28.78 26.19
C ALA A 590 -19.26 29.74 27.22
N PRO A 591 -19.44 31.06 27.17
CA PRO A 591 -18.38 32.07 27.10
C PRO A 591 -17.88 32.54 28.47
N GLU A 592 -16.68 33.11 28.48
CA GLU A 592 -16.23 34.02 29.53
C GLU A 592 -17.22 35.18 29.66
N GLN A 593 -17.94 35.22 30.78
CA GLN A 593 -18.59 36.36 31.48
C GLN A 593 -19.99 35.95 31.98
N MET A 594 -20.09 35.55 33.25
CA MET A 594 -21.27 35.81 34.08
C MET A 594 -20.95 35.62 35.56
N SER A 595 -21.68 36.38 36.39
CA SER A 595 -21.40 36.83 37.75
C SER A 595 -21.43 35.76 38.86
N LYS A 596 -20.79 36.13 39.99
CA LYS A 596 -20.58 35.44 41.28
C LYS A 596 -21.84 34.99 42.08
N GLU A 597 -22.92 34.58 41.45
CA GLU A 597 -24.09 34.06 42.20
C GLU A 597 -24.58 32.75 41.59
N ASN A 598 -24.14 31.62 42.17
CA ASN A 598 -24.87 30.34 42.31
C ASN A 598 -23.94 29.16 42.69
N ASP A 599 -23.06 29.34 43.67
CA ASP A 599 -22.08 28.30 44.07
C ASP A 599 -22.72 27.05 44.69
N GLU A 600 -23.84 27.14 45.41
CA GLU A 600 -24.39 25.97 46.13
C GLU A 600 -25.12 24.96 45.24
N LYS A 601 -25.84 25.41 44.20
CA LYS A 601 -26.53 24.49 43.27
C LYS A 601 -25.57 23.84 42.27
N LEU A 602 -24.48 24.53 41.90
CA LEU A 602 -23.46 24.00 41.02
C LEU A 602 -22.59 22.97 41.75
N HIS A 603 -22.28 23.20 43.03
CA HIS A 603 -21.57 22.22 43.85
C HIS A 603 -22.37 20.92 44.07
N ASP A 604 -23.69 20.98 44.30
CA ASP A 604 -24.50 19.77 44.50
C ASP A 604 -24.68 18.97 43.18
N LEU A 605 -24.75 19.65 42.03
CA LEU A 605 -24.77 19.02 40.70
C LEU A 605 -23.41 18.42 40.32
N LEU A 606 -22.30 19.10 40.64
CA LEU A 606 -20.94 18.59 40.43
C LEU A 606 -20.62 17.43 41.38
N ALA A 607 -21.07 17.45 42.63
CA ALA A 607 -20.90 16.36 43.58
C ALA A 607 -21.69 15.09 43.17
N ARG A 608 -22.91 15.26 42.65
CA ARG A 608 -23.68 14.12 42.09
C ARG A 608 -23.06 13.56 40.81
N ARG A 609 -22.44 14.40 39.97
CA ARG A 609 -21.75 13.99 38.74
C ARG A 609 -20.38 13.37 39.03
N TYR A 610 -19.68 13.85 40.06
CA TYR A 610 -18.43 13.28 40.55
C TYR A 610 -18.65 11.91 41.19
N ASN A 611 -19.73 11.72 41.97
CA ASN A 611 -20.09 10.40 42.49
C ASN A 611 -20.50 9.40 41.38
N MET A 612 -21.12 9.87 40.29
CA MET A 612 -21.43 9.02 39.13
C MET A 612 -20.17 8.66 38.32
N LEU A 613 -19.23 9.60 38.18
CA LEU A 613 -17.91 9.37 37.58
C LEU A 613 -17.05 8.44 38.43
N HIS A 614 -17.07 8.56 39.76
CA HIS A 614 -16.31 7.71 40.66
C HIS A 614 -16.87 6.27 40.69
N GLN A 615 -18.18 6.10 40.51
CA GLN A 615 -18.77 4.77 40.25
C GLN A 615 -18.38 4.19 38.89
N MET A 616 -18.19 5.00 37.83
CA MET A 616 -17.63 4.53 36.55
C MET A 616 -16.13 4.25 36.64
N GLU A 617 -15.39 5.01 37.44
CA GLU A 617 -13.96 4.83 37.70
C GLU A 617 -13.67 3.54 38.48
N MET A 618 -14.57 3.12 39.36
CA MET A 618 -14.53 1.79 40.00
C MET A 618 -14.77 0.63 39.02
N VAL A 619 -15.60 0.82 37.99
CA VAL A 619 -15.81 -0.19 36.93
C VAL A 619 -14.60 -0.24 35.98
N ILE A 620 -13.98 0.92 35.70
CA ILE A 620 -12.77 1.00 34.88
C ILE A 620 -11.57 0.41 35.64
N ASN A 621 -11.40 0.70 36.94
CA ASN A 621 -10.29 0.21 37.76
C ASN A 621 -10.29 -1.30 38.04
N MET A 622 -11.42 -2.01 37.85
CA MET A 622 -11.39 -3.48 37.84
C MET A 622 -10.91 -4.08 36.51
N THR A 623 -10.95 -3.32 35.41
CA THR A 623 -10.44 -3.77 34.09
C THR A 623 -9.02 -3.30 33.77
N THR A 624 -8.55 -2.21 34.37
CA THR A 624 -7.17 -1.70 34.15
C THR A 624 -6.10 -2.39 35.00
N SER A 625 -6.46 -3.12 36.06
CA SER A 625 -5.49 -3.82 36.91
C SER A 625 -5.20 -5.28 36.52
N VAL A 626 -5.68 -5.76 35.37
CA VAL A 626 -5.35 -7.10 34.83
C VAL A 626 -4.59 -7.04 33.48
N ARG A 627 -4.21 -5.85 33.00
CA ARG A 627 -3.43 -5.68 31.75
C ARG A 627 -2.01 -5.13 31.93
N MET A 628 -1.48 -5.18 33.15
CA MET A 628 -0.04 -5.09 33.41
C MET A 628 0.51 -6.51 33.56
N ILE A 629 1.01 -7.07 32.45
CA ILE A 629 1.99 -8.17 32.29
C ILE A 629 1.76 -8.67 30.86
N CYS A 630 2.42 -8.04 29.88
CA CYS A 630 2.80 -8.59 28.57
C CYS A 630 3.45 -7.48 27.72
N CYS A 631 4.45 -6.82 28.30
CA CYS A 631 5.45 -6.06 27.56
C CYS A 631 6.80 -6.64 27.98
N LEU A 632 7.63 -7.05 27.03
CA LEU A 632 9.04 -6.68 26.98
C LEU A 632 9.63 -7.28 25.68
N PHE A 633 10.43 -6.43 25.02
CA PHE A 633 11.49 -6.72 24.04
C PHE A 633 11.07 -6.76 22.55
N ASP A 634 11.25 -5.63 21.83
CA ASP A 634 11.98 -5.66 20.55
C ASP A 634 12.50 -4.30 20.03
N PHE A 635 13.74 -4.38 19.52
CA PHE A 635 14.44 -3.63 18.45
C PHE A 635 15.16 -2.30 18.69
N GLY A 636 16.51 -2.39 18.67
CA GLY A 636 17.46 -1.38 18.23
C GLY A 636 17.88 -1.53 16.75
N GLU A 637 18.19 -0.40 16.13
CA GLU A 637 18.50 -0.25 14.70
C GLU A 637 19.94 -0.58 14.33
N LEU A 638 20.08 -1.02 13.08
CA LEU A 638 21.34 -1.12 12.35
C LEU A 638 21.67 0.23 11.72
N TRP A 639 22.93 0.65 11.90
CA TRP A 639 23.67 1.75 11.27
C TRP A 639 23.62 3.12 11.97
N GLY A 640 24.46 3.25 13.00
CA GLY A 640 25.19 4.49 13.28
C GLY A 640 26.70 4.23 13.16
N GLY A 641 27.42 5.04 12.38
CA GLY A 641 28.89 5.07 12.41
C GLY A 641 29.61 4.81 11.08
N ALA A 642 29.42 5.69 10.09
CA ALA A 642 30.53 6.04 9.21
C ALA A 642 31.36 7.13 9.89
N SER A 643 32.18 6.75 10.87
CA SER A 643 33.27 7.62 11.33
C SER A 643 34.41 7.52 10.33
N VAL A 644 34.62 8.62 9.62
CA VAL A 644 35.87 8.92 8.93
C VAL A 644 37.01 8.88 9.96
N THR A 645 37.74 7.77 10.02
CA THR A 645 39.11 7.71 10.56
C THR A 645 39.87 6.61 9.82
N GLY A 646 40.19 6.86 8.55
CA GLY A 646 41.37 6.27 7.97
C GLY A 646 42.56 7.09 8.46
N PHE A 647 43.36 6.55 9.38
CA PHE A 647 44.82 6.74 9.42
C PHE A 647 45.40 5.82 10.50
N GLY A 648 46.21 4.88 10.04
CA GLY A 648 47.08 4.04 10.85
C GLY A 648 48.30 3.68 10.01
N ASN A 649 49.34 4.48 10.14
CA ASN A 649 50.74 4.21 9.79
C ASN A 649 51.11 4.10 8.31
N LEU A 650 51.46 5.25 7.71
CA LEU A 650 52.73 5.34 6.97
C LEU A 650 53.61 6.39 7.67
N GLU A 651 54.84 5.98 7.96
CA GLU A 651 55.86 6.73 8.68
C GLU A 651 56.29 8.01 7.95
N VAL A 652 56.42 9.08 8.74
CA VAL A 652 57.52 10.06 8.78
C VAL A 652 58.29 10.29 7.47
N SER A 653 58.12 11.47 6.85
CA SER A 653 59.23 12.41 6.60
C SER A 653 58.83 13.64 5.76
N VAL A 654 58.96 14.82 6.39
CA VAL A 654 59.82 15.92 5.91
C VAL A 654 59.33 16.88 4.79
N LEU A 655 59.23 18.14 5.23
CA LEU A 655 59.52 19.43 4.57
C LEU A 655 58.56 20.07 3.53
N LEU A 656 58.03 21.22 3.98
CA LEU A 656 58.17 22.56 3.40
C LEU A 656 57.36 22.97 2.14
N ASN A 657 56.56 24.01 2.39
CA ASN A 657 56.53 25.29 1.67
C ASN A 657 55.84 25.41 0.29
N ILE A 658 54.95 26.42 0.29
CA ILE A 658 54.85 27.49 -0.72
C ILE A 658 53.99 27.19 -1.97
N THR A 659 52.80 27.82 -1.94
CA THR A 659 52.10 28.57 -3.01
C THR A 659 52.21 28.08 -4.47
N TYR A 660 51.09 27.89 -5.16
CA TYR A 660 50.46 28.88 -6.06
C TYR A 660 49.33 28.22 -6.89
N SER A 661 48.37 29.09 -7.25
CA SER A 661 47.23 28.96 -8.19
C SER A 661 46.09 28.02 -7.84
#